data_AF-A0AA36HVJ9-F1
#
_entry.id   AF-A0AA36HVJ9-F1
#
_cell.length_a   1.000
_cell.length_b   1.000
_cell.length_c   1.000
_cell.angle_alpha   90.00
_cell.angle_beta   90.00
_cell.angle_gamma   90.00
#
_symmetry.space_group_name_H-M   'P 1'
#
loop_
_entity.id
_entity.type
_entity.pdbx_description
1 polymer ?
#
loop_
_entity_poly.entity_id
_entity_poly.type
_entity_poly.pdbx_seq_one_letter_code
_entity_poly.pdbx_strand_id
1 'polypeptide(L)'
;MNSGQGVGVQTLILAPTRELATQIHDEAVKFASASGCSSACVYGGQPKREQLPAVRAGAPILVATPGRLNDFLEYKDINLGGVGYCVFDEADRMLDMGFEPQIRDIMKKVPKRRQTLMFSATWPEEVQQLAHDFLNMPVHVQVGNPSSLSANEDISQQVWMLNSSDDKDAALVEALQLYGGPGQRILVFVAMKKQCDMLMRMLRKYGISADTMHSDKDQQQREEALQQFKSGETIGRTGRAGQKGCSVTFLTKSGEDAWKAIGIAEVMQKAGCTVPPEMKQVVDRMLWRRQQSQMNDQRWDNLPKVLMVAEKPSVAKLIAEFLSGGRMRFRKGQSRAVQIYEFNSWFPPAHQQCRIMQTSTIGHVFGLDFKDNRPKDIVDLFQDPCKKTIEDNTAKNRIVEHFQELAAEADYLALWLDCDKEGENICFEVISLCENVPVDNIYRAQFSALTEPELKGAYNNLGRPDKLAAQAVDARQELDLKIGCIFTRLMTRQYLRHAIDKFRLRDQTCLSYGPCQTPTLWFCVERHKEIQSFQRQEFFKPKASVTMEGWPLEFDWLEGQTFDAGRVQGLKSRSSSAKQAVVKELRSQIKTLRKPVGLNTVQLLKAASTGLGMSPVQCMKVAEHLYTSGYISYPRTETTRYSDTFDLHAALREQADHPAWGKTVSHLLRQGQIRNPKTGRDVGDHPPITPMKAAPRDEFSKGSEWRLYDFITRHFIASLMSDVEYEEKALIVNLAGEDFAYTFHEMRERGFLFAMPWKTKDLNLNEIDWAMPRLAPGSRLSVEEVWVESDFTKPPDYLKESELVALMDKHGIGTDASIPQHIENICNRNYVMVCGPGEDGQRGERIPKGGKKGKGKGKKGKDGKGQGERPQSRHMVPTALGLSFCAAFEELDAELCRPPIRAYMEKQCAQVAEGILNKEDVVNENIKLFETKFLSFRNRISQLDKFFVSKEVANTMGYRGADWGGGNSQWGGANGGWAGNGGGWGGGHGGWGGNGDGARVWKSGSGRGKGRN
;
A
#
# COMPACT_ATOMS: atom_id res chain seq x y z
N MET A 1 -14.90 58.03 -30.48
CA MET A 1 -14.82 58.46 -29.07
C MET A 1 -15.95 57.79 -28.31
N ASN A 2 -15.61 56.88 -27.40
CA ASN A 2 -16.53 56.24 -26.45
C ASN A 2 -15.81 56.30 -25.10
N SER A 3 -16.16 57.29 -24.28
CA SER A 3 -15.58 57.59 -22.98
C SER A 3 -16.26 56.74 -21.90
N GLY A 4 -15.50 55.88 -21.21
CA GLY A 4 -16.03 55.16 -20.03
C GLY A 4 -15.35 53.86 -19.58
N GLN A 5 -14.26 53.40 -20.20
CA GLN A 5 -13.44 52.31 -19.66
C GLN A 5 -12.00 52.79 -19.54
N GLY A 6 -11.46 52.77 -18.32
CA GLY A 6 -10.06 53.10 -18.06
C GLY A 6 -9.14 52.30 -18.98
N VAL A 7 -8.16 52.99 -19.55
CA VAL A 7 -7.15 52.38 -20.43
C VAL A 7 -6.39 51.36 -19.60
N GLY A 8 -6.71 50.07 -19.75
CA GLY A 8 -6.04 48.99 -19.02
C GLY A 8 -4.53 48.95 -19.29
N VAL A 9 -3.81 48.08 -18.59
CA VAL A 9 -2.34 47.97 -18.71
C VAL A 9 -1.93 47.80 -20.18
N GLN A 10 -1.10 48.72 -20.68
CA GLN A 10 -0.57 48.71 -22.06
C GLN A 10 0.89 48.27 -22.11
N THR A 11 1.66 48.58 -21.06
CA THR A 11 3.07 48.24 -20.93
C THR A 11 3.29 47.47 -19.65
N LEU A 12 3.80 46.26 -19.76
CA LEU A 12 4.19 45.41 -18.63
C LEU A 12 5.71 45.33 -18.54
N ILE A 13 6.28 45.65 -17.39
CA ILE A 13 7.72 45.53 -17.10
C ILE A 13 7.90 44.54 -15.96
N LEU A 14 8.62 43.45 -16.20
CA LEU A 14 8.94 42.43 -15.22
C LEU A 14 10.39 42.58 -14.76
N ALA A 15 10.59 42.60 -13.45
CA ALA A 15 11.90 42.66 -12.81
C ALA A 15 12.02 41.60 -11.70
N PRO A 16 13.23 41.05 -11.44
CA PRO A 16 13.45 39.98 -10.46
C PRO A 16 13.23 40.40 -9.02
N THR A 17 13.56 41.65 -8.68
CA THR A 17 13.58 42.12 -7.29
C THR A 17 12.65 43.30 -7.09
N ARG A 18 12.21 43.48 -5.83
CA ARG A 18 11.40 44.63 -5.43
C ARG A 18 12.17 45.93 -5.65
N GLU A 19 13.45 45.94 -5.31
CA GLU A 19 14.31 47.11 -5.37
C GLU A 19 14.43 47.60 -6.82
N LEU A 20 14.68 46.69 -7.76
CA LEU A 20 14.73 47.02 -9.18
C LEU A 20 13.36 47.45 -9.71
N ALA A 21 12.28 46.74 -9.36
CA ALA A 21 10.93 47.14 -9.75
C ALA A 21 10.56 48.54 -9.24
N THR A 22 10.97 48.90 -8.01
CA THR A 22 10.75 50.23 -7.43
C THR A 22 11.58 51.28 -8.15
N GLN A 23 12.86 51.00 -8.43
CA GLN A 23 13.72 51.91 -9.17
C GLN A 23 13.21 52.20 -10.59
N ILE A 24 12.78 51.15 -11.31
CA ILE A 24 12.16 51.30 -12.63
C ILE A 24 10.88 52.12 -12.52
N HIS A 25 10.05 51.87 -11.51
CA HIS A 25 8.82 52.63 -11.29
C HIS A 25 9.10 54.12 -11.03
N ASP A 26 10.01 54.43 -10.11
CA ASP A 26 10.37 55.81 -9.76
C ASP A 26 10.93 56.57 -10.97
N GLU A 27 11.72 55.88 -11.79
CA GLU A 27 12.25 56.45 -13.03
C GLU A 27 11.14 56.62 -14.07
N ALA A 28 10.28 55.62 -14.26
CA ALA A 28 9.13 55.68 -15.15
C ALA A 28 8.17 56.83 -14.79
N VAL A 29 7.94 57.11 -13.50
CA VAL A 29 7.09 58.21 -13.03
C VAL A 29 7.63 59.57 -13.49
N LYS A 30 8.95 59.78 -13.46
CA LYS A 30 9.57 61.03 -13.93
C LYS A 30 9.23 61.30 -15.38
N PHE A 31 9.35 60.30 -16.25
CA PHE A 31 9.02 60.42 -17.67
C PHE A 31 7.52 60.44 -17.95
N ALA A 32 6.74 59.63 -17.22
CA ALA A 32 5.29 59.52 -17.39
C ALA A 32 4.55 60.82 -17.04
N SER A 33 5.09 61.60 -16.10
CA SER A 33 4.56 62.92 -15.73
C SER A 33 4.51 63.90 -16.91
N ALA A 34 5.47 63.82 -17.83
CA ALA A 34 5.54 64.67 -19.01
C ALA A 34 4.57 64.25 -20.13
N SER A 35 4.10 63.00 -20.13
CA SER A 35 3.25 62.42 -21.19
C SER A 35 1.79 62.18 -20.77
N GLY A 36 1.41 62.59 -19.54
CA GLY A 36 0.08 62.34 -18.98
C GLY A 36 -0.21 60.86 -18.68
N CYS A 37 0.83 60.03 -18.58
CA CYS A 37 0.71 58.61 -18.22
C CYS A 37 0.93 58.41 -16.72
N SER A 38 0.44 57.30 -16.18
CA SER A 38 0.74 56.87 -14.81
C SER A 38 1.44 55.50 -14.81
N SER A 39 2.25 55.28 -13.79
CA SER A 39 2.93 54.01 -13.54
C SER A 39 2.43 53.44 -12.22
N ALA A 40 2.28 52.13 -12.15
CA ALA A 40 2.03 51.40 -10.91
C ALA A 40 3.12 50.33 -10.72
N CYS A 41 3.45 50.02 -9.47
CA CYS A 41 4.44 49.01 -9.12
C CYS A 41 3.87 47.97 -8.16
N VAL A 42 4.02 46.68 -8.47
CA VAL A 42 3.55 45.57 -7.62
C VAL A 42 4.64 44.54 -7.37
N TYR A 43 4.92 44.26 -6.10
CA TYR A 43 5.98 43.34 -5.71
C TYR A 43 5.71 42.64 -4.37
N GLY A 44 6.38 41.51 -4.15
CA GLY A 44 6.31 40.74 -2.92
C GLY A 44 6.90 41.47 -1.70
N GLY A 45 6.53 41.05 -0.48
CA GLY A 45 7.10 41.58 0.76
C GLY A 45 6.41 42.82 1.36
N GLN A 46 5.41 43.39 0.68
CA GLN A 46 4.49 44.38 1.26
C GLN A 46 3.03 43.88 1.22
N PRO A 47 2.15 44.34 2.12
CA PRO A 47 0.74 43.97 2.13
C PRO A 47 0.05 44.28 0.79
N LYS A 48 -0.63 43.28 0.21
CA LYS A 48 -1.38 43.41 -1.07
C LYS A 48 -2.37 44.59 -1.04
N ARG A 49 -2.98 44.84 0.11
CA ARG A 49 -4.01 45.88 0.32
C ARG A 49 -3.48 47.30 0.06
N GLU A 50 -2.19 47.55 0.29
CA GLU A 50 -1.56 48.87 0.09
C GLU A 50 -1.25 49.15 -1.38
N GLN A 51 -0.97 48.10 -2.16
CA GLN A 51 -0.66 48.20 -3.60
C GLN A 51 -1.94 48.22 -4.48
N LEU A 52 -3.05 47.69 -3.97
CA LEU A 52 -4.32 47.56 -4.69
C LEU A 52 -4.93 48.88 -5.22
N PRO A 53 -4.88 50.02 -4.50
CA PRO A 53 -5.41 51.29 -5.01
C PRO A 53 -4.68 51.78 -6.26
N ALA A 54 -3.35 51.69 -6.30
CA ALA A 54 -2.54 52.09 -7.45
C ALA A 54 -2.83 51.23 -8.68
N VAL A 55 -3.09 49.94 -8.47
CA VAL A 55 -3.50 49.00 -9.50
C VAL A 55 -4.90 49.33 -10.05
N ARG A 56 -5.87 49.59 -9.17
CA ARG A 56 -7.26 49.91 -9.55
C ARG A 56 -7.41 51.27 -10.23
N ALA A 57 -6.45 52.18 -10.04
CA ALA A 57 -6.40 53.45 -10.74
C ALA A 57 -6.19 53.29 -12.27
N GLY A 58 -5.88 52.08 -12.76
CA GLY A 58 -5.79 51.78 -14.18
C GLY A 58 -4.56 52.37 -14.85
N ALA A 59 -3.39 52.24 -14.20
CA ALA A 59 -2.14 52.73 -14.75
C ALA A 59 -1.78 52.02 -16.08
N PRO A 60 -1.49 52.76 -17.17
CA PRO A 60 -1.10 52.16 -18.45
C PRO A 60 0.27 51.46 -18.39
N ILE A 61 1.15 51.84 -17.46
CA ILE A 61 2.44 51.20 -17.20
C ILE A 61 2.37 50.43 -15.89
N LEU A 62 2.67 49.13 -15.93
CA LEU A 62 2.76 48.27 -14.75
C LEU A 62 4.17 47.68 -14.64
N VAL A 63 4.85 47.99 -13.54
CA VAL A 63 6.13 47.38 -13.16
C VAL A 63 5.86 46.32 -12.10
N ALA A 64 6.40 45.12 -12.25
CA ALA A 64 6.06 44.03 -11.34
C ALA A 64 7.16 42.99 -11.14
N THR A 65 7.17 42.37 -9.95
CA THR A 65 7.84 41.07 -9.77
C THR A 65 6.88 39.93 -10.14
N PRO A 66 7.33 38.84 -10.80
CA PRO A 66 6.44 37.80 -11.34
C PRO A 66 5.48 37.18 -10.31
N GLY A 67 5.98 36.83 -9.11
CA GLY A 67 5.15 36.22 -8.07
C GLY A 67 3.95 37.08 -7.67
N ARG A 68 4.19 38.34 -7.29
CA ARG A 68 3.11 39.25 -6.87
C ARG A 68 2.15 39.56 -8.01
N LEU A 69 2.61 39.64 -9.26
CA LEU A 69 1.71 39.85 -10.39
C LEU A 69 0.73 38.68 -10.55
N ASN A 70 1.19 37.44 -10.43
CA ASN A 70 0.31 36.28 -10.45
C ASN A 70 -0.73 36.33 -9.32
N ASP A 71 -0.38 36.79 -8.11
CA ASP A 71 -1.35 36.99 -7.02
C ASP A 71 -2.45 38.02 -7.37
N PHE A 72 -2.16 39.01 -8.22
CA PHE A 72 -3.17 39.96 -8.69
C PHE A 72 -3.98 39.40 -9.87
N LEU A 73 -3.39 38.55 -10.71
CA LEU A 73 -4.06 37.90 -11.83
C LEU A 73 -5.03 36.80 -11.39
N GLU A 74 -4.66 36.00 -10.38
CA GLU A 74 -5.49 34.92 -9.84
C GLU A 74 -6.81 35.44 -9.27
N TYR A 75 -6.75 36.56 -8.54
CA TYR A 75 -7.92 37.23 -7.96
C TYR A 75 -8.63 38.19 -8.92
N LYS A 76 -8.20 38.24 -10.20
CA LYS A 76 -8.76 39.10 -11.27
C LYS A 76 -8.73 40.59 -10.93
N ASP A 77 -7.77 41.03 -10.14
CA ASP A 77 -7.57 42.44 -9.79
C ASP A 77 -6.91 43.23 -10.94
N ILE A 78 -6.21 42.53 -11.86
CA ILE A 78 -5.52 43.10 -13.03
C ILE A 78 -5.96 42.38 -14.30
N ASN A 79 -6.10 43.14 -15.39
CA ASN A 79 -6.30 42.61 -16.74
C ASN A 79 -5.12 42.99 -17.65
N LEU A 80 -4.46 41.98 -18.23
CA LEU A 80 -3.32 42.16 -19.14
C LEU A 80 -3.71 42.05 -20.63
N GLY A 81 -4.99 41.91 -20.95
CA GLY A 81 -5.46 41.76 -22.33
C GLY A 81 -5.19 42.96 -23.26
N GLY A 82 -4.86 44.13 -22.69
CA GLY A 82 -4.49 45.34 -23.43
C GLY A 82 -2.99 45.55 -23.63
N VAL A 83 -2.14 44.63 -23.14
CA VAL A 83 -0.68 44.80 -23.14
C VAL A 83 -0.14 44.69 -24.57
N GLY A 84 0.40 45.80 -25.07
CA GLY A 84 1.08 45.90 -26.37
C GLY A 84 2.60 45.83 -26.25
N TYR A 85 3.17 46.15 -25.07
CA TYR A 85 4.61 46.11 -24.80
C TYR A 85 4.90 45.28 -23.55
N CYS A 86 5.80 44.31 -23.66
CA CYS A 86 6.30 43.53 -22.54
C CYS A 86 7.82 43.69 -22.45
N VAL A 87 8.32 44.01 -21.26
CA VAL A 87 9.75 44.18 -20.99
C VAL A 87 10.16 43.21 -19.89
N PHE A 88 11.21 42.45 -20.14
CA PHE A 88 11.90 41.65 -19.14
C PHE A 88 13.23 42.32 -18.83
N ASP A 89 13.39 42.81 -17.60
CA ASP A 89 14.66 43.36 -17.12
C ASP A 89 15.35 42.36 -16.19
N GLU A 90 16.65 42.15 -16.37
CA GLU A 90 17.43 41.09 -15.71
C GLU A 90 16.79 39.69 -15.86
N ALA A 91 16.55 39.26 -17.11
CA ALA A 91 15.87 38.00 -17.41
C ALA A 91 16.58 36.76 -16.84
N ASP A 92 17.91 36.71 -16.93
CA ASP A 92 18.74 35.69 -16.28
C ASP A 92 18.48 35.59 -14.78
N ARG A 93 18.46 36.72 -14.06
CA ARG A 93 18.17 36.76 -12.62
C ARG A 93 16.78 36.25 -12.27
N MET A 94 15.78 36.54 -13.10
CA MET A 94 14.45 35.99 -12.87
C MET A 94 14.43 34.46 -12.96
N LEU A 95 15.22 33.87 -13.87
CA LEU A 95 15.36 32.41 -13.99
C LEU A 95 16.16 31.82 -12.83
N ASP A 96 17.28 32.45 -12.43
CA ASP A 96 18.07 32.05 -11.24
C ASP A 96 17.20 31.98 -9.97
N MET A 97 16.24 32.90 -9.84
CA MET A 97 15.31 32.97 -8.72
C MET A 97 14.13 32.01 -8.84
N GLY A 98 14.09 31.20 -9.90
CA GLY A 98 13.05 30.20 -10.15
C GLY A 98 11.71 30.80 -10.56
N PHE A 99 11.66 32.01 -11.11
CA PHE A 99 10.41 32.65 -11.57
C PHE A 99 9.93 32.15 -12.94
N GLU A 100 10.61 31.21 -13.57
CA GLU A 100 10.23 30.71 -14.90
C GLU A 100 8.77 30.23 -14.98
N PRO A 101 8.25 29.40 -14.04
CA PRO A 101 6.85 29.00 -14.08
C PRO A 101 5.88 30.19 -14.01
N GLN A 102 6.18 31.15 -13.13
CA GLN A 102 5.36 32.35 -12.91
C GLN A 102 5.35 33.24 -14.15
N ILE A 103 6.51 33.45 -14.77
CA ILE A 103 6.63 34.20 -16.03
C ILE A 103 5.79 33.53 -17.12
N ARG A 104 5.92 32.21 -17.31
CA ARG A 104 5.14 31.46 -18.31
C ARG A 104 3.64 31.62 -18.08
N ASP A 105 3.18 31.63 -16.83
CA ASP A 105 1.77 31.83 -16.49
C ASP A 105 1.28 33.26 -16.78
N ILE A 106 2.09 34.29 -16.48
CA ILE A 106 1.80 35.67 -16.84
C ILE A 106 1.66 35.80 -18.36
N MET A 107 2.62 35.25 -19.11
CA MET A 107 2.66 35.37 -20.57
C MET A 107 1.48 34.68 -21.27
N LYS A 108 0.85 33.68 -20.66
CA LYS A 108 -0.43 33.10 -21.15
C LYS A 108 -1.59 34.09 -21.11
N LYS A 109 -1.53 35.11 -20.23
CA LYS A 109 -2.56 36.15 -20.06
C LYS A 109 -2.29 37.41 -20.87
N VAL A 110 -1.08 37.53 -21.44
CA VAL A 110 -0.67 38.65 -22.30
C VAL A 110 -0.97 38.30 -23.78
N PRO A 111 -1.47 39.24 -24.60
CA PRO A 111 -1.70 39.02 -26.03
C PRO A 111 -0.47 38.51 -26.77
N LYS A 112 -0.67 37.61 -27.76
CA LYS A 112 0.41 37.10 -28.62
C LYS A 112 0.99 38.18 -29.54
N ARG A 113 0.16 39.11 -30.02
CA ARG A 113 0.57 40.26 -30.83
C ARG A 113 0.99 41.40 -29.91
N ARG A 114 2.28 41.47 -29.60
CA ARG A 114 2.91 42.48 -28.74
C ARG A 114 4.36 42.69 -29.18
N GLN A 115 4.93 43.83 -28.80
CA GLN A 115 6.39 44.01 -28.80
C GLN A 115 6.94 43.46 -27.48
N THR A 116 7.90 42.56 -27.55
CA THR A 116 8.61 42.07 -26.36
C THR A 116 10.05 42.56 -26.42
N LEU A 117 10.56 43.12 -25.32
CA LEU A 117 11.96 43.48 -25.12
C LEU A 117 12.51 42.64 -23.96
N MET A 118 13.73 42.15 -24.10
CA MET A 118 14.38 41.36 -23.06
C MET A 118 15.81 41.87 -22.88
N PHE A 119 16.14 42.20 -21.64
CA PHE A 119 17.45 42.66 -21.20
C PHE A 119 18.01 41.64 -20.21
N SER A 120 19.23 41.18 -20.46
CA SER A 120 19.89 40.17 -19.64
C SER A 120 21.40 40.46 -19.63
N ALA A 121 22.04 40.27 -18.49
CA ALA A 121 23.49 40.43 -18.37
C ALA A 121 24.23 39.20 -18.92
N THR A 122 23.61 38.02 -18.82
CA THR A 122 24.14 36.74 -19.28
C THR A 122 23.23 36.09 -20.32
N TRP A 123 23.79 35.13 -21.09
CA TRP A 123 23.08 34.45 -22.18
C TRP A 123 23.12 32.90 -22.08
N PRO A 124 22.75 32.30 -20.93
CA PRO A 124 22.72 30.84 -20.77
C PRO A 124 21.57 30.20 -21.55
N GLU A 125 21.59 28.87 -21.69
CA GLU A 125 20.63 28.10 -22.51
C GLU A 125 19.18 28.35 -22.08
N GLU A 126 18.91 28.53 -20.80
CA GLU A 126 17.58 28.79 -20.26
C GLU A 126 17.04 30.17 -20.70
N VAL A 127 17.89 31.21 -20.75
CA VAL A 127 17.52 32.54 -21.26
C VAL A 127 17.31 32.49 -22.77
N GLN A 128 18.13 31.71 -23.49
CA GLN A 128 17.96 31.48 -24.94
C GLN A 128 16.61 30.84 -25.25
N GLN A 129 16.20 29.83 -24.46
CA GLN A 129 14.90 29.20 -24.59
C GLN A 129 13.76 30.17 -24.28
N LEU A 130 13.88 30.99 -23.23
CA LEU A 130 12.88 32.01 -22.90
C LEU A 130 12.73 33.05 -24.01
N ALA A 131 13.85 33.47 -24.61
CA ALA A 131 13.89 34.36 -25.76
C ALA A 131 13.16 33.73 -26.96
N HIS A 132 13.45 32.47 -27.26
CA HIS A 132 12.82 31.72 -28.35
C HIS A 132 11.30 31.60 -28.16
N ASP A 133 10.85 31.38 -26.93
CA ASP A 133 9.43 31.17 -26.64
C ASP A 133 8.60 32.46 -26.68
N PHE A 134 9.18 33.62 -26.33
CA PHE A 134 8.43 34.86 -26.10
C PHE A 134 8.73 36.03 -27.05
N LEU A 135 9.87 35.99 -27.74
CA LEU A 135 10.23 36.95 -28.77
C LEU A 135 9.80 36.42 -30.15
N ASN A 136 9.44 37.33 -31.06
CA ASN A 136 9.11 36.98 -32.45
C ASN A 136 10.13 37.63 -33.38
N MET A 137 10.98 36.82 -34.02
CA MET A 137 12.10 37.28 -34.87
C MET A 137 12.90 38.46 -34.25
N PRO A 138 13.49 38.29 -33.05
CA PRO A 138 14.15 39.38 -32.37
C PRO A 138 15.42 39.84 -33.10
N VAL A 139 15.67 41.16 -33.05
CA VAL A 139 17.02 41.68 -33.28
C VAL A 139 17.82 41.45 -32.01
N HIS A 140 18.84 40.59 -32.09
CA HIS A 140 19.74 40.33 -30.99
C HIS A 140 20.90 41.34 -31.02
N VAL A 141 20.96 42.21 -29.99
CA VAL A 141 22.05 43.16 -29.81
C VAL A 141 22.91 42.68 -28.64
N GLN A 142 24.16 42.37 -28.93
CA GLN A 142 25.10 41.85 -27.95
C GLN A 142 26.26 42.84 -27.75
N VAL A 143 26.53 43.20 -26.50
CA VAL A 143 27.65 44.08 -26.12
C VAL A 143 28.70 43.22 -25.43
N GLY A 144 29.86 43.03 -26.08
CA GLY A 144 30.93 42.13 -25.60
C GLY A 144 30.86 40.72 -26.19
N ASN A 145 31.86 39.87 -25.89
CA ASN A 145 31.98 38.49 -26.41
C ASN A 145 31.65 37.48 -25.29
N PRO A 146 30.71 36.52 -25.44
CA PRO A 146 30.20 35.70 -24.34
C PRO A 146 31.16 34.55 -23.97
N SER A 147 32.09 34.21 -24.86
CA SER A 147 33.14 33.19 -24.65
C SER A 147 34.32 33.72 -23.82
N SER A 148 34.40 35.03 -23.62
CA SER A 148 35.40 35.66 -22.77
C SER A 148 34.70 36.57 -21.77
N LEU A 149 34.45 36.05 -20.57
CA LEU A 149 34.36 36.86 -19.35
C LEU A 149 35.60 37.77 -19.33
N SER A 150 35.47 38.98 -19.86
CA SER A 150 36.48 40.02 -19.74
C SER A 150 36.22 40.63 -18.39
N ALA A 151 37.08 40.31 -17.43
CA ALA A 151 37.13 41.09 -16.20
C ALA A 151 37.41 42.55 -16.60
N ASN A 152 36.74 43.49 -15.93
CA ASN A 152 37.05 44.91 -16.13
C ASN A 152 38.52 45.15 -15.79
N GLU A 153 39.32 45.65 -16.75
CA GLU A 153 40.74 45.95 -16.59
C GLU A 153 41.01 46.96 -15.46
N ASP A 154 40.00 47.75 -15.07
CA ASP A 154 40.06 48.70 -13.96
C ASP A 154 39.94 48.05 -12.57
N ILE A 155 39.75 46.73 -12.47
CA ILE A 155 39.64 46.00 -11.20
C ILE A 155 40.88 45.12 -10.98
N SER A 156 41.69 45.47 -9.98
CA SER A 156 42.79 44.61 -9.52
C SER A 156 42.22 43.39 -8.78
N GLN A 157 42.57 42.19 -9.23
CA GLN A 157 42.17 40.92 -8.61
C GLN A 157 43.34 40.34 -7.80
N GLN A 158 43.12 40.12 -6.50
CA GLN A 158 44.05 39.43 -5.63
C GLN A 158 43.45 38.13 -5.09
N VAL A 159 44.25 37.06 -5.10
CA VAL A 159 43.84 35.77 -4.56
C VAL A 159 44.81 35.36 -3.45
N TRP A 160 44.26 35.12 -2.27
CA TRP A 160 45.02 34.69 -1.09
C TRP A 160 44.74 33.21 -0.87
N MET A 161 45.79 32.39 -0.98
CA MET A 161 45.71 30.95 -0.80
C MET A 161 45.87 30.59 0.67
N LEU A 162 44.86 29.93 1.24
CA LEU A 162 44.79 29.53 2.64
C LEU A 162 44.98 28.02 2.81
N ASN A 163 45.49 27.62 3.97
CA ASN A 163 45.72 26.20 4.26
C ASN A 163 44.42 25.52 4.72
N SER A 164 43.65 26.19 5.58
CA SER A 164 42.34 25.74 6.06
C SER A 164 41.26 26.80 5.84
N SER A 165 39.99 26.38 5.91
CA SER A 165 38.87 27.32 5.97
C SER A 165 38.83 28.10 7.28
N ASP A 166 39.46 27.59 8.34
CA ASP A 166 39.55 28.26 9.64
C ASP A 166 40.42 29.53 9.58
N ASP A 167 41.32 29.61 8.59
CA ASP A 167 42.21 30.76 8.39
C ASP A 167 41.50 31.96 7.75
N LYS A 168 40.28 31.79 7.22
CA LYS A 168 39.55 32.81 6.46
C LYS A 168 39.21 34.04 7.31
N ASP A 169 38.86 33.85 8.58
CA ASP A 169 38.49 34.96 9.46
C ASP A 169 39.71 35.85 9.76
N ALA A 170 40.88 35.25 10.00
CA ALA A 170 42.13 35.97 10.21
C ALA A 170 42.57 36.72 8.94
N ALA A 171 42.50 36.06 7.78
CA ALA A 171 42.81 36.66 6.48
C ALA A 171 41.87 37.82 6.13
N LEU A 172 40.59 37.74 6.49
CA LEU A 172 39.65 38.84 6.32
C LEU A 172 40.03 40.05 7.17
N VAL A 173 40.37 39.84 8.46
CA VAL A 173 40.78 40.94 9.34
C VAL A 173 42.04 41.62 8.79
N GLU A 174 43.02 40.84 8.32
CA GLU A 174 44.22 41.36 7.66
C GLU A 174 43.89 42.16 6.40
N ALA A 175 43.02 41.64 5.52
CA ALA A 175 42.57 42.36 4.33
C ALA A 175 41.84 43.66 4.67
N LEU A 176 41.02 43.67 5.72
CA LEU A 176 40.33 44.89 6.19
C LEU A 176 41.31 45.92 6.78
N GLN A 177 42.43 45.49 7.35
CA GLN A 177 43.49 46.40 7.80
C GLN A 177 44.28 47.00 6.62
N LEU A 178 44.52 46.22 5.57
CA LEU A 178 45.24 46.68 4.37
C LEU A 178 44.41 47.59 3.46
N TYR A 179 43.13 47.27 3.29
CA TYR A 179 42.24 47.92 2.32
C TYR A 179 41.15 48.80 2.94
N GLY A 180 40.98 48.75 4.26
CA GLY A 180 40.01 49.54 4.99
C GLY A 180 40.55 50.89 5.48
N GLY A 181 39.64 51.74 5.93
CA GLY A 181 39.96 53.07 6.46
C GLY A 181 38.77 54.04 6.38
N PRO A 182 38.87 55.23 6.98
CA PRO A 182 37.83 56.25 6.89
C PRO A 182 37.50 56.60 5.43
N GLY A 183 36.21 56.56 5.07
CA GLY A 183 35.74 56.82 3.71
C GLY A 183 35.87 55.65 2.72
N GLN A 184 36.48 54.52 3.14
CA GLN A 184 36.59 53.33 2.31
C GLN A 184 35.36 52.46 2.36
N ARG A 185 35.17 51.75 1.25
CA ARG A 185 33.92 51.10 0.87
C ARG A 185 34.20 49.65 0.43
N ILE A 186 34.28 48.75 1.41
CA ILE A 186 34.44 47.28 1.27
C ILE A 186 33.11 46.49 1.34
N LEU A 187 32.89 45.57 0.39
CA LEU A 187 31.77 44.63 0.43
C LEU A 187 32.31 43.21 0.62
N VAL A 188 31.80 42.48 1.61
CA VAL A 188 32.21 41.10 1.89
C VAL A 188 31.10 40.15 1.49
N PHE A 189 31.41 39.20 0.62
CA PHE A 189 30.48 38.15 0.19
C PHE A 189 30.77 36.85 0.93
N VAL A 190 29.71 36.21 1.43
CA VAL A 190 29.77 34.89 2.08
C VAL A 190 28.72 33.97 1.48
N ALA A 191 28.94 32.65 1.54
CA ALA A 191 28.10 31.67 0.87
C ALA A 191 26.71 31.51 1.53
N MET A 192 26.63 31.59 2.86
CA MET A 192 25.38 31.35 3.60
C MET A 192 24.93 32.58 4.40
N LYS A 193 23.62 32.81 4.45
CA LYS A 193 23.00 33.88 5.27
C LYS A 193 23.44 33.86 6.73
N LYS A 194 23.53 32.67 7.34
CA LYS A 194 23.97 32.50 8.73
C LYS A 194 25.42 32.97 8.96
N GLN A 195 26.27 32.83 7.93
CA GLN A 195 27.67 33.29 7.99
C GLN A 195 27.74 34.82 8.00
N CYS A 196 26.81 35.52 7.35
CA CYS A 196 26.76 36.99 7.35
C CYS A 196 26.68 37.52 8.79
N ASP A 197 25.73 37.02 9.58
CA ASP A 197 25.49 37.49 10.95
C ASP A 197 26.57 37.05 11.93
N MET A 198 27.19 35.89 11.71
CA MET A 198 28.35 35.45 12.47
C MET A 198 29.55 36.37 12.22
N LEU A 199 29.81 36.69 10.94
CA LEU A 199 30.92 37.54 10.54
C LEU A 199 30.75 38.97 11.03
N MET A 200 29.56 39.56 10.89
CA MET A 200 29.26 40.90 11.42
C MET A 200 29.52 40.98 12.93
N ARG A 201 29.08 39.98 13.71
CA ARG A 201 29.33 39.94 15.16
C ARG A 201 30.82 39.83 15.48
N MET A 202 31.56 39.03 14.70
CA MET A 202 33.00 38.92 14.81
C MET A 202 33.68 40.26 14.53
N LEU A 203 33.39 40.89 13.39
CA LEU A 203 33.97 42.18 12.99
C LEU A 203 33.67 43.30 14.01
N ARG A 204 32.44 43.37 14.54
CA ARG A 204 32.09 44.32 15.60
C ARG A 204 32.87 44.11 16.90
N LYS A 205 33.21 42.86 17.25
CA LYS A 205 34.09 42.56 18.40
C LYS A 205 35.52 43.06 18.20
N TYR A 206 36.00 43.07 16.95
CA TYR A 206 37.28 43.67 16.58
C TYR A 206 37.20 45.20 16.39
N GLY A 207 36.08 45.83 16.74
CA GLY A 207 35.89 47.28 16.64
C GLY A 207 35.60 47.79 15.23
N ILE A 208 35.28 46.89 14.28
CA ILE A 208 35.00 47.24 12.88
C ILE A 208 33.49 47.42 12.70
N SER A 209 33.08 48.58 12.17
CA SER A 209 31.69 48.85 11.81
C SER A 209 31.26 47.99 10.62
N ALA A 210 30.27 47.12 10.84
CA ALA A 210 29.76 46.21 9.83
C ALA A 210 28.25 45.99 10.00
N ASP A 211 27.57 45.77 8.87
CA ASP A 211 26.16 45.37 8.79
C ASP A 211 25.98 44.30 7.71
N THR A 212 24.82 43.63 7.69
CA THR A 212 24.53 42.48 6.82
C THR A 212 23.28 42.71 5.96
N MET A 213 23.25 42.09 4.79
CA MET A 213 22.07 42.02 3.92
C MET A 213 21.85 40.57 3.46
N HIS A 214 20.70 39.98 3.83
CA HIS A 214 20.26 38.66 3.35
C HIS A 214 18.73 38.51 3.46
N SER A 215 18.19 37.37 3.00
CA SER A 215 16.75 37.14 2.89
C SER A 215 15.99 37.13 4.22
N ASP A 216 16.60 36.66 5.32
CA ASP A 216 15.97 36.63 6.66
C ASP A 216 15.84 38.00 7.33
N LYS A 217 16.51 39.05 6.83
CA LYS A 217 16.31 40.41 7.34
C LYS A 217 14.98 40.97 6.85
N ASP A 218 14.31 41.73 7.72
CA ASP A 218 13.13 42.46 7.29
C ASP A 218 13.52 43.61 6.35
N GLN A 219 12.52 44.17 5.67
CA GLN A 219 12.79 45.19 4.66
C GLN A 219 13.39 46.46 5.26
N GLN A 220 12.90 46.88 6.42
CA GLN A 220 13.36 48.10 7.07
C GLN A 220 14.85 47.99 7.40
N GLN A 221 15.27 46.85 7.94
CA GLN A 221 16.67 46.56 8.23
C GLN A 221 17.56 46.56 6.97
N ARG A 222 17.05 46.08 5.83
CA ARG A 222 17.80 46.13 4.56
C ARG A 222 17.95 47.56 4.03
N GLU A 223 16.91 48.37 4.15
CA GLU A 223 16.92 49.77 3.73
C GLU A 223 17.84 50.63 4.62
N GLU A 224 17.80 50.40 5.93
CA GLU A 224 18.70 51.04 6.91
C GLU A 224 20.17 50.67 6.62
N ALA A 225 20.48 49.39 6.43
CA ALA A 225 21.84 48.93 6.10
C ALA A 225 22.36 49.57 4.80
N LEU A 226 21.51 49.68 3.77
CA LEU A 226 21.85 50.34 2.51
C LEU A 226 22.04 51.85 2.67
N GLN A 227 21.27 52.50 3.53
CA GLN A 227 21.38 53.93 3.79
C GLN A 227 22.66 54.26 4.56
N GLN A 228 22.99 53.51 5.61
CA GLN A 228 24.22 53.65 6.38
C GLN A 228 25.48 53.37 5.52
N PHE A 229 25.36 52.44 4.59
CA PHE A 229 26.37 52.16 3.59
C PHE A 229 26.59 53.33 2.61
N LYS A 230 25.50 53.96 2.14
CA LYS A 230 25.57 55.11 1.23
C LYS A 230 26.13 56.36 1.92
N SER A 231 25.77 56.59 3.19
CA SER A 231 26.26 57.72 4.00
C SER A 231 27.73 57.59 4.38
N GLY A 232 28.31 56.38 4.28
CA GLY A 232 29.69 56.10 4.68
C GLY A 232 29.85 55.79 6.18
N GLU A 233 28.75 55.63 6.92
CA GLU A 233 28.72 55.18 8.32
C GLU A 233 28.97 53.66 8.45
N THR A 234 28.78 52.93 7.36
CA THR A 234 29.17 51.52 7.25
C THR A 234 29.84 51.26 5.91
N ILE A 235 30.70 50.25 5.90
CA ILE A 235 31.62 49.97 4.82
C ILE A 235 30.87 49.43 3.58
N GLY A 236 31.03 50.04 2.38
CA GLY A 236 31.06 49.24 1.15
C GLY A 236 30.96 49.83 -0.28
N ARG A 237 31.29 48.94 -1.26
CA ARG A 237 31.43 49.02 -2.75
C ARG A 237 32.74 49.60 -3.34
N THR A 238 33.59 48.72 -3.87
CA THR A 238 34.55 49.02 -4.95
C THR A 238 33.88 48.81 -6.31
N GLY A 239 33.89 49.84 -7.16
CA GLY A 239 33.50 49.77 -8.57
C GLY A 239 32.22 50.55 -8.96
N ARG A 240 32.40 51.78 -9.44
CA ARG A 240 31.59 52.40 -10.51
C ARG A 240 32.57 52.84 -11.61
N ALA A 241 32.13 52.79 -12.85
CA ALA A 241 32.92 53.15 -14.03
C ALA A 241 33.72 54.45 -13.80
N GLY A 242 35.05 54.37 -13.96
CA GLY A 242 35.96 55.53 -13.90
C GLY A 242 36.91 55.60 -12.68
N GLN A 243 36.84 54.70 -11.69
CA GLN A 243 37.84 54.59 -10.62
C GLN A 243 38.31 53.15 -10.41
N LYS A 244 39.63 52.97 -10.17
CA LYS A 244 40.26 51.65 -9.99
C LYS A 244 39.73 50.96 -8.73
N GLY A 245 39.15 49.77 -8.89
CA GLY A 245 38.65 48.94 -7.79
C GLY A 245 39.62 47.81 -7.43
N CYS A 246 39.51 47.26 -6.22
CA CYS A 246 40.26 46.06 -5.79
C CYS A 246 39.28 44.97 -5.33
N SER A 247 39.57 43.72 -5.67
CA SER A 247 38.83 42.51 -5.28
C SER A 247 39.81 41.52 -4.65
N VAL A 248 39.49 41.02 -3.45
CA VAL A 248 40.31 40.03 -2.72
C VAL A 248 39.49 38.76 -2.56
N THR A 249 40.04 37.62 -2.99
CA THR A 249 39.39 36.30 -2.91
C THR A 249 40.21 35.34 -2.06
N PHE A 250 39.58 34.73 -1.05
CA PHE A 250 40.20 33.71 -0.20
C PHE A 250 39.89 32.31 -0.73
N LEU A 251 40.91 31.51 -1.06
CA LEU A 251 40.75 30.13 -1.54
C LEU A 251 41.54 29.15 -0.68
N THR A 252 40.91 28.04 -0.29
CA THR A 252 41.63 26.96 0.40
C THR A 252 42.35 26.05 -0.61
N LYS A 253 43.54 25.55 -0.22
CA LYS A 253 44.35 24.63 -1.05
C LYS A 253 43.71 23.23 -1.24
N SER A 254 42.60 22.94 -0.56
CA SER A 254 41.88 21.67 -0.58
C SER A 254 40.35 21.87 -0.49
N GLY A 255 39.57 20.79 -0.67
CA GLY A 255 38.12 20.82 -0.55
C GLY A 255 37.39 21.38 -1.79
N GLU A 256 36.21 21.96 -1.58
CA GLU A 256 35.33 22.48 -2.64
C GLU A 256 35.94 23.70 -3.36
N ASP A 257 36.64 24.58 -2.64
CA ASP A 257 37.24 25.81 -3.20
C ASP A 257 38.37 25.52 -4.20
N ALA A 258 39.02 24.36 -4.07
CA ALA A 258 40.11 23.97 -4.95
C ALA A 258 39.63 23.72 -6.40
N TRP A 259 38.38 23.27 -6.60
CA TRP A 259 37.80 23.15 -7.95
C TRP A 259 37.46 24.52 -8.57
N LYS A 260 37.10 25.50 -7.74
CA LYS A 260 36.78 26.88 -8.16
C LYS A 260 38.03 27.64 -8.64
N ALA A 261 39.23 27.20 -8.23
CA ALA A 261 40.50 27.78 -8.65
C ALA A 261 40.70 27.76 -10.17
N ILE A 262 40.17 26.77 -10.90
CA ILE A 262 40.29 26.70 -12.37
C ILE A 262 39.65 27.94 -13.00
N GLY A 263 38.36 28.20 -12.68
CA GLY A 263 37.63 29.34 -13.24
C GLY A 263 38.22 30.68 -12.80
N ILE A 264 38.67 30.80 -11.54
CA ILE A 264 39.25 32.05 -11.03
C ILE A 264 40.61 32.33 -11.71
N ALA A 265 41.43 31.31 -11.96
CA ALA A 265 42.70 31.49 -12.67
C ALA A 265 42.50 31.95 -14.12
N GLU A 266 41.49 31.40 -14.81
CA GLU A 266 41.11 31.85 -16.15
C GLU A 266 40.66 33.31 -16.15
N VAL A 267 39.85 33.73 -15.16
CA VAL A 267 39.40 35.12 -15.02
C VAL A 267 40.58 36.05 -14.75
N MET A 268 41.51 35.67 -13.86
CA MET A 268 42.72 36.46 -13.57
C MET A 268 43.60 36.66 -14.81
N GLN A 269 43.81 35.60 -15.59
CA GLN A 269 44.58 35.67 -16.84
C GLN A 269 43.92 36.59 -17.87
N LYS A 270 42.60 36.50 -18.02
CA LYS A 270 41.82 37.38 -18.90
C LYS A 270 41.82 38.84 -18.42
N ALA A 271 41.96 39.06 -17.11
CA ALA A 271 42.09 40.39 -16.49
C ALA A 271 43.50 40.98 -16.58
N GLY A 272 44.47 40.29 -17.19
CA GLY A 272 45.88 40.70 -17.17
C GLY A 272 46.56 40.59 -15.80
N CYS A 273 45.95 39.90 -14.82
CA CYS A 273 46.48 39.70 -13.48
C CYS A 273 47.39 38.45 -13.42
N THR A 274 48.48 38.51 -12.63
CA THR A 274 49.35 37.36 -12.40
C THR A 274 48.70 36.34 -11.47
N VAL A 275 48.55 35.09 -11.93
CA VAL A 275 48.05 33.98 -11.11
C VAL A 275 49.11 33.57 -10.08
N PRO A 276 48.79 33.52 -8.77
CA PRO A 276 49.74 33.10 -7.75
C PRO A 276 50.31 31.68 -8.01
N PRO A 277 51.61 31.43 -7.79
CA PRO A 277 52.22 30.11 -8.03
C PRO A 277 51.53 28.96 -7.29
N GLU A 278 51.10 29.20 -6.05
CA GLU A 278 50.39 28.21 -5.24
C GLU A 278 49.01 27.85 -5.81
N MET A 279 48.33 28.82 -6.41
CA MET A 279 47.04 28.62 -7.06
C MET A 279 47.20 27.79 -8.34
N LYS A 280 48.27 28.05 -9.11
CA LYS A 280 48.60 27.28 -10.33
C LYS A 280 48.76 25.79 -10.04
N GLN A 281 49.44 25.43 -8.93
CA GLN A 281 49.60 24.03 -8.51
C GLN A 281 48.26 23.35 -8.17
N VAL A 282 47.28 24.09 -7.66
CA VAL A 282 45.94 23.56 -7.37
C VAL A 282 45.16 23.35 -8.67
N VAL A 283 45.23 24.31 -9.60
CA VAL A 283 44.60 24.24 -10.94
C VAL A 283 45.11 23.03 -11.71
N ASP A 284 46.44 22.85 -11.80
CA ASP A 284 47.05 21.73 -12.53
C ASP A 284 46.59 20.37 -11.98
N ARG A 285 46.51 20.25 -10.65
CA ARG A 285 46.02 19.05 -9.95
C ARG A 285 44.55 18.76 -10.26
N MET A 286 43.71 19.79 -10.33
CA MET A 286 42.27 19.64 -10.61
C MET A 286 42.00 19.36 -12.08
N LEU A 287 42.76 19.95 -13.00
CA LEU A 287 42.69 19.62 -14.43
C LEU A 287 43.09 18.16 -14.69
N TRP A 288 44.12 17.66 -14.01
CA TRP A 288 44.48 16.24 -14.05
C TRP A 288 43.34 15.33 -13.57
N ARG A 289 42.67 15.68 -12.46
CA ARG A 289 41.49 14.94 -11.96
C ARG A 289 40.30 15.00 -12.93
N ARG A 290 40.08 16.13 -13.61
CA ARG A 290 39.03 16.29 -14.63
C ARG A 290 39.29 15.40 -15.85
N GLN A 291 40.54 15.32 -16.32
CA GLN A 291 40.93 14.40 -17.39
C GLN A 291 40.72 12.93 -16.98
N GLN A 292 41.11 12.55 -15.76
CA GLN A 292 40.85 11.20 -15.24
C GLN A 292 39.34 10.88 -15.17
N SER A 293 38.50 11.85 -14.80
CA SER A 293 37.04 11.69 -14.78
C SER A 293 36.45 11.53 -16.19
N GLN A 294 36.89 12.33 -17.16
CA GLN A 294 36.44 12.22 -18.56
C GLN A 294 36.84 10.89 -19.21
N MET A 295 38.03 10.38 -18.91
CA MET A 295 38.46 9.06 -19.35
C MET A 295 37.62 7.94 -18.70
N ASN A 296 37.20 8.11 -17.44
CA ASN A 296 36.30 7.18 -16.76
C ASN A 296 34.86 7.25 -17.31
N ASP A 297 34.35 8.42 -17.68
CA ASP A 297 33.02 8.54 -18.29
C ASP A 297 32.99 7.98 -19.73
N GLN A 298 34.07 8.11 -20.51
CA GLN A 298 34.18 7.39 -21.80
C GLN A 298 34.20 5.86 -21.64
N ARG A 299 34.84 5.35 -20.57
CA ARG A 299 34.76 3.91 -20.23
C ARG A 299 33.36 3.50 -19.75
N TRP A 300 32.61 4.42 -19.13
CA TRP A 300 31.25 4.20 -18.63
C TRP A 300 30.22 4.00 -19.77
N ASP A 301 30.34 4.75 -20.87
CA ASP A 301 29.39 4.67 -21.97
C ASP A 301 29.60 3.47 -22.92
N ASN A 302 30.78 2.85 -22.89
CA ASN A 302 31.14 1.74 -23.77
C ASN A 302 30.85 0.34 -23.18
N LEU A 303 30.29 0.24 -21.97
CA LEU A 303 29.94 -1.05 -21.39
C LEU A 303 28.62 -1.58 -21.97
N PRO A 304 28.51 -2.90 -22.21
CA PRO A 304 27.23 -3.53 -22.51
C PRO A 304 26.19 -3.22 -21.44
N LYS A 305 24.94 -3.06 -21.85
CA LYS A 305 23.85 -2.58 -21.00
C LYS A 305 22.89 -3.72 -20.66
N VAL A 306 22.56 -3.84 -19.38
CA VAL A 306 21.59 -4.82 -18.88
C VAL A 306 20.39 -4.06 -18.34
N LEU A 307 19.22 -4.25 -18.94
CA LEU A 307 17.95 -3.79 -18.40
C LEU A 307 17.48 -4.78 -17.34
N MET A 308 17.36 -4.34 -16.10
CA MET A 308 16.77 -5.12 -15.01
C MET A 308 15.38 -4.57 -14.65
N VAL A 309 14.35 -5.42 -14.66
CA VAL A 309 12.96 -5.01 -14.43
C VAL A 309 12.38 -5.75 -13.22
N ALA A 310 12.07 -5.01 -12.15
CA ALA A 310 11.35 -5.56 -11.00
C ALA A 310 9.83 -5.29 -11.08
N GLU A 311 9.03 -5.94 -10.24
CA GLU A 311 7.58 -5.75 -10.25
C GLU A 311 7.13 -4.41 -9.64
N LYS A 312 7.89 -3.88 -8.67
CA LYS A 312 7.50 -2.70 -7.88
C LYS A 312 8.66 -1.71 -7.76
N PRO A 313 8.39 -0.38 -7.71
CA PRO A 313 9.44 0.63 -7.60
C PRO A 313 10.32 0.49 -6.36
N SER A 314 9.73 0.13 -5.22
CA SER A 314 10.47 -0.10 -3.98
C SER A 314 11.44 -1.27 -4.08
N VAL A 315 11.02 -2.35 -4.74
CA VAL A 315 11.84 -3.55 -4.95
C VAL A 315 13.00 -3.26 -5.91
N ALA A 316 12.74 -2.55 -7.01
CA ALA A 316 13.79 -2.12 -7.94
C ALA A 316 14.87 -1.28 -7.24
N LYS A 317 14.46 -0.33 -6.40
CA LYS A 317 15.39 0.49 -5.61
C LYS A 317 16.26 -0.38 -4.71
N LEU A 318 15.64 -1.30 -3.97
CA LEU A 318 16.33 -2.17 -3.03
C LEU A 318 17.35 -3.09 -3.72
N ILE A 319 16.98 -3.68 -4.86
CA ILE A 319 17.88 -4.48 -5.70
C ILE A 319 19.08 -3.64 -6.14
N ALA A 320 18.84 -2.42 -6.65
CA ALA A 320 19.91 -1.53 -7.06
C ALA A 320 20.83 -1.15 -5.89
N GLU A 321 20.29 -0.86 -4.71
CA GLU A 321 21.06 -0.54 -3.50
C GLU A 321 22.00 -1.68 -3.11
N PHE A 322 21.50 -2.92 -3.05
CA PHE A 322 22.30 -4.08 -2.63
C PHE A 322 23.33 -4.52 -3.66
N LEU A 323 22.98 -4.51 -4.96
CA LEU A 323 23.91 -4.90 -6.01
C LEU A 323 24.98 -3.84 -6.25
N SER A 324 24.67 -2.56 -6.06
CA SER A 324 25.65 -1.46 -6.21
C SER A 324 26.45 -1.16 -4.93
N GLY A 325 26.10 -1.75 -3.79
CA GLY A 325 26.65 -1.34 -2.48
C GLY A 325 26.33 0.11 -2.14
N GLY A 326 25.16 0.59 -2.57
CA GLY A 326 24.68 1.97 -2.42
C GLY A 326 25.27 2.98 -3.40
N ARG A 327 26.11 2.56 -4.36
CA ARG A 327 26.77 3.44 -5.34
C ARG A 327 26.08 3.39 -6.70
N MET A 328 25.02 4.17 -6.86
CA MET A 328 24.23 4.23 -8.10
C MET A 328 23.95 5.67 -8.54
N ARG A 329 23.82 5.87 -9.85
CA ARG A 329 23.36 7.09 -10.50
C ARG A 329 21.85 7.00 -10.75
N PHE A 330 21.20 8.16 -10.79
CA PHE A 330 19.77 8.26 -11.08
C PHE A 330 19.57 8.86 -12.47
N ARG A 331 18.73 8.21 -13.28
CA ARG A 331 18.30 8.73 -14.58
C ARG A 331 16.78 8.78 -14.65
N LYS A 332 16.25 9.89 -15.16
CA LYS A 332 14.82 10.01 -15.48
C LYS A 332 14.57 9.35 -16.83
N GLY A 333 13.57 8.48 -16.92
CA GLY A 333 13.08 7.94 -18.19
C GLY A 333 11.76 8.57 -18.63
N GLN A 334 11.11 8.00 -19.65
CA GLN A 334 9.77 8.46 -20.10
C GLN A 334 8.70 8.47 -19.00
N SER A 335 8.73 7.52 -18.06
CA SER A 335 7.79 7.46 -16.96
C SER A 335 8.25 8.29 -15.77
N ARG A 336 7.32 9.05 -15.18
CA ARG A 336 7.54 9.75 -13.90
C ARG A 336 7.23 8.88 -12.67
N ALA A 337 6.58 7.73 -12.88
CA ALA A 337 6.17 6.84 -11.79
C ALA A 337 7.27 5.84 -11.39
N VAL A 338 8.19 5.55 -12.31
CA VAL A 338 9.32 4.64 -12.11
C VAL A 338 10.63 5.36 -12.40
N GLN A 339 11.69 5.00 -11.68
CA GLN A 339 13.02 5.61 -11.77
C GLN A 339 13.99 4.59 -12.36
N ILE A 340 15.04 5.08 -13.02
CA ILE A 340 16.14 4.25 -13.51
C ILE A 340 17.33 4.42 -12.58
N TYR A 341 17.75 3.31 -11.96
CA TYR A 341 18.94 3.24 -11.12
C TYR A 341 20.07 2.61 -11.92
N GLU A 342 21.17 3.34 -12.09
CA GLU A 342 22.28 2.92 -12.95
C GLU A 342 23.57 2.70 -12.15
N PHE A 343 24.21 1.55 -12.35
CA PHE A 343 25.47 1.20 -11.70
C PHE A 343 26.25 0.19 -12.55
N ASN A 344 27.55 0.10 -12.32
CA ASN A 344 28.37 -0.91 -12.97
C ASN A 344 28.44 -2.15 -12.08
N SER A 345 28.27 -3.31 -12.70
CA SER A 345 28.41 -4.60 -12.02
C SER A 345 28.94 -5.65 -13.00
N TRP A 346 29.65 -6.63 -12.47
CA TRP A 346 29.95 -7.85 -13.22
C TRP A 346 28.66 -8.58 -13.49
N PHE A 347 28.29 -8.78 -14.76
CA PHE A 347 27.08 -9.50 -15.13
C PHE A 347 27.42 -10.97 -15.41
N PRO A 348 27.00 -11.92 -14.53
CA PRO A 348 27.45 -13.30 -14.61
C PRO A 348 27.17 -13.99 -15.95
N PRO A 349 25.97 -13.86 -16.56
CA PRO A 349 25.70 -14.53 -17.84
C PRO A 349 26.56 -14.06 -19.01
N ALA A 350 27.01 -12.80 -19.00
CA ALA A 350 27.86 -12.26 -20.06
C ALA A 350 29.36 -12.39 -19.76
N HIS A 351 29.74 -12.83 -18.55
CA HIS A 351 31.13 -12.92 -18.09
C HIS A 351 31.94 -11.64 -18.33
N GLN A 352 31.34 -10.47 -18.10
CA GLN A 352 31.97 -9.16 -18.26
C GLN A 352 31.36 -8.09 -17.36
N GLN A 353 32.01 -6.92 -17.27
CA GLN A 353 31.42 -5.74 -16.64
C GLN A 353 30.34 -5.15 -17.54
N CYS A 354 29.18 -4.87 -16.97
CA CYS A 354 28.06 -4.25 -17.66
C CYS A 354 27.56 -3.03 -16.89
N ARG A 355 26.93 -2.11 -17.62
CA ARG A 355 26.11 -1.05 -17.05
C ARG A 355 24.72 -1.63 -16.78
N ILE A 356 24.35 -1.70 -15.52
CA ILE A 356 23.03 -2.12 -15.09
C ILE A 356 22.08 -0.93 -15.11
N MET A 357 20.90 -1.10 -15.69
CA MET A 357 19.80 -0.14 -15.73
C MET A 357 18.60 -0.80 -15.03
N GLN A 358 18.46 -0.56 -13.73
CA GLN A 358 17.39 -1.14 -12.93
C GLN A 358 16.17 -0.21 -12.92
N THR A 359 15.01 -0.76 -13.27
CA THR A 359 13.70 -0.08 -13.20
C THR A 359 12.63 -1.08 -12.70
N SER A 360 11.36 -0.71 -12.76
CA SER A 360 10.23 -1.58 -12.41
C SER A 360 9.01 -1.41 -13.30
N THR A 361 8.07 -2.36 -13.21
CA THR A 361 6.67 -2.15 -13.57
C THR A 361 5.94 -1.41 -12.44
N ILE A 362 4.62 -1.27 -12.55
CA ILE A 362 3.71 -0.74 -11.52
C ILE A 362 2.54 -1.71 -11.27
N GLY A 363 2.82 -3.02 -11.39
CA GLY A 363 1.82 -4.09 -11.45
C GLY A 363 1.73 -4.73 -12.84
N HIS A 364 0.57 -5.31 -13.17
CA HIS A 364 0.31 -5.89 -14.49
C HIS A 364 0.45 -4.84 -15.60
N VAL A 365 1.08 -5.24 -16.71
CA VAL A 365 1.29 -4.37 -17.85
C VAL A 365 0.05 -4.39 -18.74
N PHE A 366 -0.55 -5.57 -18.91
CA PHE A 366 -1.74 -5.78 -19.70
C PHE A 366 -2.92 -6.32 -18.88
N GLY A 367 -4.12 -5.92 -19.29
CA GLY A 367 -5.38 -6.58 -18.97
C GLY A 367 -5.86 -7.38 -20.18
N LEU A 368 -6.86 -8.24 -19.98
CA LEU A 368 -7.46 -9.04 -21.04
C LEU A 368 -8.89 -8.57 -21.33
N ASP A 369 -9.19 -8.31 -22.60
CA ASP A 369 -10.55 -7.95 -23.05
C ASP A 369 -10.87 -8.62 -24.39
N PHE A 370 -12.13 -8.59 -24.80
CA PHE A 370 -12.55 -9.03 -26.13
C PHE A 370 -11.95 -8.13 -27.21
N LYS A 371 -11.59 -8.70 -28.36
CA LYS A 371 -11.02 -7.92 -29.47
C LYS A 371 -12.03 -6.95 -30.07
N ASP A 372 -13.27 -7.41 -30.23
CA ASP A 372 -14.39 -6.69 -30.82
C ASP A 372 -15.46 -6.39 -29.76
N ASN A 373 -15.61 -5.10 -29.44
CA ASN A 373 -16.52 -4.59 -28.42
C ASN A 373 -17.91 -4.22 -28.96
N ARG A 374 -18.23 -4.57 -30.21
CA ARG A 374 -19.56 -4.36 -30.77
C ARG A 374 -20.62 -5.22 -30.08
N PRO A 375 -21.87 -4.73 -29.96
CA PRO A 375 -22.98 -5.54 -29.47
C PRO A 375 -23.19 -6.77 -30.37
N LYS A 376 -23.29 -7.94 -29.75
CA LYS A 376 -23.52 -9.23 -30.41
C LYS A 376 -24.34 -10.16 -29.51
N ASP A 377 -24.76 -11.32 -30.01
CA ASP A 377 -25.43 -12.29 -29.15
C ASP A 377 -24.48 -12.73 -28.04
N ILE A 378 -25.03 -13.03 -26.86
CA ILE A 378 -24.24 -13.43 -25.71
C ILE A 378 -23.50 -14.74 -25.99
N VAL A 379 -24.10 -15.65 -26.79
CA VAL A 379 -23.46 -16.94 -27.13
C VAL A 379 -22.22 -16.76 -27.99
N ASP A 380 -22.21 -15.77 -28.89
CA ASP A 380 -21.08 -15.53 -29.81
C ASP A 380 -19.78 -15.17 -29.06
N LEU A 381 -19.90 -14.66 -27.83
CA LEU A 381 -18.77 -14.32 -26.97
C LEU A 381 -17.89 -15.52 -26.59
N PHE A 382 -18.39 -16.76 -26.68
CA PHE A 382 -17.57 -17.95 -26.43
C PHE A 382 -16.45 -18.09 -27.47
N GLN A 383 -16.77 -17.82 -28.73
CA GLN A 383 -15.86 -17.96 -29.87
C GLN A 383 -15.11 -16.66 -30.19
N ASP A 384 -15.46 -15.56 -29.53
CA ASP A 384 -14.78 -14.30 -29.74
C ASP A 384 -13.29 -14.37 -29.35
N PRO A 385 -12.41 -13.80 -30.18
CA PRO A 385 -11.00 -13.69 -29.83
C PRO A 385 -10.80 -12.64 -28.72
N CYS A 386 -9.93 -12.97 -27.76
CA CYS A 386 -9.47 -12.05 -26.74
C CYS A 386 -8.20 -11.33 -27.22
N LYS A 387 -7.92 -10.15 -26.67
CA LYS A 387 -6.66 -9.41 -26.86
C LYS A 387 -6.18 -8.89 -25.51
N LYS A 388 -4.86 -8.88 -25.34
CA LYS A 388 -4.23 -8.13 -24.25
C LYS A 388 -4.30 -6.64 -24.58
N THR A 389 -4.74 -5.83 -23.63
CA THR A 389 -4.82 -4.36 -23.73
C THR A 389 -3.99 -3.73 -22.64
N ILE A 390 -3.31 -2.63 -22.93
CA ILE A 390 -2.49 -1.93 -21.94
C ILE A 390 -3.40 -1.46 -20.79
N GLU A 391 -3.03 -1.77 -19.55
CA GLU A 391 -3.75 -1.33 -18.36
C GLU A 391 -3.76 0.21 -18.24
N ASP A 392 -4.84 0.77 -17.69
CA ASP A 392 -5.02 2.22 -17.57
C ASP A 392 -3.86 2.89 -16.82
N ASN A 393 -3.39 2.24 -15.74
CA ASN A 393 -2.26 2.75 -14.96
C ASN A 393 -0.96 2.70 -15.76
N THR A 394 -0.73 1.65 -16.54
CA THR A 394 0.45 1.47 -17.40
C THR A 394 0.49 2.53 -18.49
N ALA A 395 -0.65 2.77 -19.17
CA ALA A 395 -0.80 3.80 -20.19
C ALA A 395 -0.62 5.21 -19.60
N LYS A 396 -1.33 5.53 -18.52
CA LYS A 396 -1.28 6.84 -17.86
C LYS A 396 0.14 7.22 -17.40
N ASN A 397 0.92 6.23 -16.97
CA ASN A 397 2.28 6.45 -16.49
C ASN A 397 3.35 6.24 -17.58
N ARG A 398 2.97 6.06 -18.85
CA ARG A 398 3.90 5.90 -19.99
C ARG A 398 4.94 4.78 -19.78
N ILE A 399 4.51 3.67 -19.20
CA ILE A 399 5.38 2.54 -18.85
C ILE A 399 5.81 1.78 -20.11
N VAL A 400 4.95 1.72 -21.13
CA VAL A 400 5.28 1.09 -22.41
C VAL A 400 6.44 1.81 -23.09
N GLU A 401 6.34 3.12 -23.25
CA GLU A 401 7.40 3.92 -23.87
C GLU A 401 8.69 3.91 -23.03
N HIS A 402 8.54 3.82 -21.69
CA HIS A 402 9.68 3.67 -20.79
C HIS A 402 10.45 2.37 -21.04
N PHE A 403 9.76 1.23 -21.18
CA PHE A 403 10.43 -0.03 -21.49
C PHE A 403 10.97 -0.09 -22.90
N GLN A 404 10.27 0.47 -23.89
CA GLN A 404 10.75 0.51 -25.27
C GLN A 404 12.03 1.35 -25.42
N GLU A 405 12.11 2.50 -24.73
CA GLU A 405 13.31 3.35 -24.68
C GLU A 405 14.50 2.59 -24.07
N LEU A 406 14.30 1.95 -22.91
CA LEU A 406 15.35 1.21 -22.22
C LEU A 406 15.77 -0.06 -22.96
N ALA A 407 14.83 -0.76 -23.59
CA ALA A 407 15.11 -1.96 -24.37
C ALA A 407 15.86 -1.64 -25.66
N ALA A 408 15.62 -0.47 -26.26
CA ALA A 408 16.34 -0.04 -27.46
C ALA A 408 17.84 0.19 -27.22
N GLU A 409 18.25 0.43 -25.97
CA GLU A 409 19.66 0.56 -25.59
C GLU A 409 20.24 -0.64 -24.84
N ALA A 410 19.43 -1.66 -24.53
CA ALA A 410 19.87 -2.81 -23.74
C ALA A 410 20.36 -3.96 -24.61
N ASP A 411 21.49 -4.56 -24.23
CA ASP A 411 22.00 -5.79 -24.85
C ASP A 411 21.40 -7.05 -24.19
N TYR A 412 21.05 -6.92 -22.90
CA TYR A 412 20.51 -7.99 -22.07
C TYR A 412 19.29 -7.53 -21.26
N LEU A 413 18.39 -8.47 -20.97
CA LEU A 413 17.22 -8.27 -20.13
C LEU A 413 17.26 -9.26 -18.98
N ALA A 414 17.14 -8.77 -17.74
CA ALA A 414 17.03 -9.60 -16.55
C ALA A 414 15.76 -9.26 -15.77
N LEU A 415 14.93 -10.28 -15.53
CA LEU A 415 13.57 -10.14 -15.02
C LEU A 415 13.53 -10.50 -13.52
N TRP A 416 13.07 -9.55 -12.71
CA TRP A 416 13.05 -9.57 -11.24
C TRP A 416 11.62 -9.45 -10.68
N LEU A 417 10.70 -10.24 -11.24
CA LEU A 417 9.30 -10.29 -10.83
C LEU A 417 9.14 -11.28 -9.67
N ASP A 418 8.03 -11.22 -8.93
CA ASP A 418 7.76 -12.19 -7.85
C ASP A 418 7.78 -13.63 -8.42
N CYS A 419 8.26 -14.64 -7.68
CA CYS A 419 8.50 -15.99 -8.21
C CYS A 419 7.28 -16.92 -8.12
N ASP A 420 6.13 -16.42 -8.58
CA ASP A 420 4.92 -17.20 -8.80
C ASP A 420 4.51 -17.22 -10.28
N LYS A 421 3.44 -17.96 -10.60
CA LYS A 421 2.94 -18.07 -11.98
C LYS A 421 2.50 -16.72 -12.56
N GLU A 422 1.98 -15.80 -11.73
CA GLU A 422 1.58 -14.46 -12.17
C GLU A 422 2.82 -13.61 -12.51
N GLY A 423 3.88 -13.71 -11.70
CA GLY A 423 5.17 -13.08 -11.98
C GLY A 423 5.82 -13.61 -13.26
N GLU A 424 5.72 -14.91 -13.54
CA GLU A 424 6.10 -15.47 -14.86
C GLU A 424 5.24 -14.90 -15.99
N ASN A 425 3.93 -14.74 -15.80
CA ASN A 425 3.08 -14.10 -16.80
C ASN A 425 3.54 -12.66 -17.09
N ILE A 426 3.79 -11.86 -16.04
CA ILE A 426 4.30 -10.49 -16.16
C ILE A 426 5.69 -10.46 -16.82
N CYS A 427 6.56 -11.44 -16.57
CA CYS A 427 7.83 -11.58 -17.28
C CYS A 427 7.62 -11.57 -18.80
N PHE A 428 6.68 -12.36 -19.30
CA PHE A 428 6.39 -12.40 -20.74
C PHE A 428 5.66 -11.16 -21.28
N GLU A 429 4.95 -10.42 -20.42
CA GLU A 429 4.42 -9.10 -20.78
C GLU A 429 5.54 -8.07 -20.97
N VAL A 430 6.54 -8.07 -20.09
CA VAL A 430 7.72 -7.21 -20.22
C VAL A 430 8.53 -7.60 -21.45
N ILE A 431 8.75 -8.90 -21.68
CA ILE A 431 9.45 -9.39 -22.88
C ILE A 431 8.77 -8.90 -24.16
N SER A 432 7.44 -8.92 -24.23
CA SER A 432 6.74 -8.42 -25.43
C SER A 432 6.82 -6.91 -25.63
N LEU A 433 7.29 -6.15 -24.62
CA LEU A 433 7.58 -4.72 -24.77
C LEU A 433 9.05 -4.44 -25.09
N CYS A 434 9.92 -5.44 -24.95
CA CYS A 434 11.37 -5.34 -25.11
C CYS A 434 11.88 -6.11 -26.34
N GLU A 435 11.17 -6.06 -27.46
CA GLU A 435 11.42 -6.87 -28.67
C GLU A 435 12.83 -6.74 -29.27
N ASN A 436 13.54 -5.63 -28.98
CA ASN A 436 14.90 -5.40 -29.47
C ASN A 436 15.98 -6.24 -28.75
N VAL A 437 15.66 -6.84 -27.60
CA VAL A 437 16.60 -7.69 -26.86
C VAL A 437 16.52 -9.12 -27.39
N PRO A 438 17.65 -9.75 -27.83
CA PRO A 438 17.63 -11.13 -28.29
C PRO A 438 17.12 -12.10 -27.23
N VAL A 439 16.33 -13.10 -27.63
CA VAL A 439 15.73 -14.09 -26.71
C VAL A 439 16.80 -14.80 -25.86
N ASP A 440 17.95 -15.12 -26.44
CA ASP A 440 19.07 -15.76 -25.74
C ASP A 440 19.73 -14.86 -24.68
N ASN A 441 19.43 -13.56 -24.69
CA ASN A 441 19.93 -12.57 -23.74
C ASN A 441 18.88 -12.20 -22.66
N ILE A 442 17.79 -12.97 -22.56
CA ILE A 442 16.73 -12.78 -21.57
C ILE A 442 16.90 -13.76 -20.40
N TYR A 443 17.00 -13.23 -19.19
CA TYR A 443 17.27 -13.97 -17.97
C TYR A 443 16.22 -13.72 -16.90
N ARG A 444 16.08 -14.67 -15.98
CA ARG A 444 15.11 -14.66 -14.88
C ARG A 444 15.82 -14.82 -13.55
N ALA A 445 15.65 -13.85 -12.65
CA ALA A 445 16.12 -13.97 -11.27
C ALA A 445 15.13 -14.78 -10.44
N GLN A 446 15.60 -15.69 -9.58
CA GLN A 446 14.76 -16.46 -8.66
C GLN A 446 15.14 -16.12 -7.21
N PHE A 447 14.20 -15.57 -6.44
CA PHE A 447 14.38 -15.17 -5.06
C PHE A 447 13.08 -15.31 -4.28
N SER A 448 13.19 -15.48 -2.96
CA SER A 448 12.07 -15.71 -2.05
C SER A 448 11.96 -14.70 -0.92
N ALA A 449 12.99 -13.91 -0.68
CA ALA A 449 12.94 -12.72 0.14
C ALA A 449 13.82 -11.59 -0.40
N LEU A 450 13.53 -10.39 0.09
CA LEU A 450 14.20 -9.16 -0.30
C LEU A 450 15.36 -8.82 0.64
N THR A 451 16.26 -9.79 0.86
CA THR A 451 17.46 -9.63 1.67
C THR A 451 18.71 -9.53 0.79
N GLU A 452 19.75 -8.85 1.26
CA GLU A 452 20.98 -8.65 0.48
C GLU A 452 21.66 -9.97 0.05
N PRO A 453 21.86 -10.97 0.95
CA PRO A 453 22.49 -12.24 0.56
C PRO A 453 21.69 -12.98 -0.51
N GLU A 454 20.37 -12.96 -0.39
CA GLU A 454 19.47 -13.69 -1.29
C GLU A 454 19.38 -13.04 -2.67
N LEU A 455 19.26 -11.71 -2.73
CA LEU A 455 19.22 -10.98 -4.00
C LEU A 455 20.59 -11.08 -4.72
N LYS A 456 21.71 -11.05 -4.00
CA LYS A 456 23.03 -11.33 -4.61
C LYS A 456 23.15 -12.78 -5.09
N GLY A 457 22.62 -13.73 -4.33
CA GLY A 457 22.53 -15.13 -4.73
C GLY A 457 21.74 -15.31 -6.03
N ALA A 458 20.59 -14.67 -6.14
CA ALA A 458 19.75 -14.68 -7.34
C ALA A 458 20.43 -14.03 -8.55
N TYR A 459 21.11 -12.89 -8.35
CA TYR A 459 21.87 -12.21 -9.41
C TYR A 459 23.01 -13.07 -9.95
N ASN A 460 23.66 -13.86 -9.09
CA ASN A 460 24.75 -14.75 -9.47
C ASN A 460 24.29 -16.03 -10.17
N ASN A 461 23.02 -16.41 -10.02
CA ASN A 461 22.46 -17.67 -10.52
C ASN A 461 21.20 -17.43 -11.35
N LEU A 462 21.27 -16.52 -12.33
CA LEU A 462 20.14 -16.21 -13.20
C LEU A 462 19.75 -17.40 -14.09
N GLY A 463 18.45 -17.70 -14.13
CA GLY A 463 17.85 -18.74 -14.98
C GLY A 463 17.18 -18.17 -16.24
N ARG A 464 16.25 -18.95 -16.80
CA ARG A 464 15.40 -18.57 -17.95
C ARG A 464 13.93 -18.44 -17.51
N PRO A 465 13.16 -17.51 -18.09
CA PRO A 465 11.73 -17.39 -17.78
C PRO A 465 10.93 -18.59 -18.31
N ASP A 466 9.86 -18.96 -17.61
CA ASP A 466 9.05 -20.16 -17.92
C ASP A 466 7.78 -19.80 -18.71
N LYS A 467 7.80 -20.11 -20.01
CA LYS A 467 6.68 -19.82 -20.90
C LYS A 467 5.43 -20.63 -20.59
N LEU A 468 5.57 -21.87 -20.11
CA LEU A 468 4.46 -22.76 -19.82
C LEU A 468 3.69 -22.28 -18.59
N ALA A 469 4.40 -21.85 -17.54
CA ALA A 469 3.80 -21.20 -16.38
C ALA A 469 3.00 -19.95 -16.78
N ALA A 470 3.57 -19.09 -17.64
CA ALA A 470 2.88 -17.91 -18.16
C ALA A 470 1.63 -18.25 -18.99
N GLN A 471 1.69 -19.30 -19.83
CA GLN A 471 0.56 -19.77 -20.64
C GLN A 471 -0.57 -20.34 -19.78
N ALA A 472 -0.26 -21.00 -18.67
CA ALA A 472 -1.27 -21.48 -17.72
C ALA A 472 -2.09 -20.31 -17.13
N VAL A 473 -1.43 -19.20 -16.80
CA VAL A 473 -2.11 -17.98 -16.35
C VAL A 473 -2.96 -17.38 -17.47
N ASP A 474 -2.43 -17.29 -18.69
CA ASP A 474 -3.20 -16.78 -19.84
C ASP A 474 -4.45 -17.63 -20.11
N ALA A 475 -4.36 -18.96 -20.03
CA ALA A 475 -5.51 -19.87 -20.17
C ALA A 475 -6.58 -19.58 -19.10
N ARG A 476 -6.15 -19.46 -17.83
CA ARG A 476 -7.03 -19.16 -16.70
C ARG A 476 -7.73 -17.82 -16.88
N GLN A 477 -6.99 -16.76 -17.23
CA GLN A 477 -7.54 -15.42 -17.45
C GLN A 477 -8.55 -15.40 -18.60
N GLU A 478 -8.28 -16.09 -19.70
CA GLU A 478 -9.19 -16.19 -20.85
C GLU A 478 -10.49 -16.90 -20.50
N LEU A 479 -10.40 -18.03 -19.79
CA LEU A 479 -11.57 -18.77 -19.31
C LEU A 479 -12.40 -17.94 -18.33
N ASP A 480 -11.74 -17.30 -17.36
CA ASP A 480 -12.41 -16.45 -16.35
C ASP A 480 -13.13 -15.26 -17.01
N LEU A 481 -12.50 -14.60 -18.01
CA LEU A 481 -13.09 -13.49 -18.76
C LEU A 481 -14.33 -13.94 -19.53
N LYS A 482 -14.19 -14.99 -20.36
CA LYS A 482 -15.27 -15.46 -21.25
C LYS A 482 -16.46 -15.95 -20.44
N ILE A 483 -16.23 -16.92 -19.57
CA ILE A 483 -17.28 -17.55 -18.76
C ILE A 483 -17.92 -16.52 -17.81
N GLY A 484 -17.09 -15.71 -17.15
CA GLY A 484 -17.57 -14.67 -16.22
C GLY A 484 -18.45 -13.63 -16.91
N CYS A 485 -18.01 -13.07 -18.04
CA CYS A 485 -18.77 -12.07 -18.77
C CYS A 485 -20.08 -12.61 -19.34
N ILE A 486 -20.07 -13.82 -19.89
CA ILE A 486 -21.23 -14.43 -20.56
C ILE A 486 -22.39 -14.63 -19.58
N PHE A 487 -22.17 -15.33 -18.47
CA PHE A 487 -23.22 -15.54 -17.47
C PHE A 487 -23.61 -14.25 -16.75
N THR A 488 -22.65 -13.35 -16.50
CA THR A 488 -22.94 -12.02 -15.93
C THR A 488 -23.86 -11.22 -16.83
N ARG A 489 -23.59 -11.16 -18.15
CA ARG A 489 -24.42 -10.43 -19.10
C ARG A 489 -25.83 -11.03 -19.19
N LEU A 490 -25.94 -12.36 -19.21
CA LEU A 490 -27.24 -13.04 -19.22
C LEU A 490 -28.07 -12.68 -17.98
N MET A 491 -27.52 -12.92 -16.79
CA MET A 491 -28.21 -12.67 -15.53
C MET A 491 -28.53 -11.18 -15.32
N THR A 492 -27.61 -10.30 -15.69
CA THR A 492 -27.79 -8.85 -15.54
C THR A 492 -28.89 -8.33 -16.47
N ARG A 493 -28.88 -8.72 -17.75
CA ARG A 493 -29.89 -8.29 -18.73
C ARG A 493 -31.28 -8.79 -18.36
N GLN A 494 -31.39 -10.01 -17.85
CA GLN A 494 -32.68 -10.61 -17.51
C GLN A 494 -33.23 -10.13 -16.16
N TYR A 495 -32.39 -10.07 -15.11
CA TYR A 495 -32.88 -10.01 -13.73
C TYR A 495 -32.41 -8.81 -12.90
N LEU A 496 -31.50 -7.97 -13.39
CA LEU A 496 -30.97 -6.87 -12.56
C LEU A 496 -32.08 -5.95 -12.03
N ARG A 497 -33.01 -5.53 -12.90
CA ARG A 497 -34.10 -4.62 -12.52
C ARG A 497 -35.02 -5.25 -11.47
N HIS A 498 -35.43 -6.49 -11.71
CA HIS A 498 -36.25 -7.25 -10.76
C HIS A 498 -35.54 -7.43 -9.40
N ALA A 499 -34.24 -7.74 -9.43
CA ALA A 499 -33.44 -7.88 -8.21
C ALA A 499 -33.29 -6.54 -7.44
N ILE A 500 -33.08 -5.42 -8.14
CA ILE A 500 -33.03 -4.09 -7.53
C ILE A 500 -34.34 -3.79 -6.81
N ASP A 501 -35.48 -4.05 -7.47
CA ASP A 501 -36.80 -3.78 -6.93
C ASP A 501 -37.11 -4.70 -5.72
N LYS A 502 -36.88 -6.01 -5.86
CA LYS A 502 -37.17 -7.01 -4.82
C LYS A 502 -36.30 -6.84 -3.58
N PHE A 503 -34.99 -6.67 -3.76
CA PHE A 503 -34.02 -6.64 -2.66
C PHE A 503 -33.63 -5.22 -2.22
N ARG A 504 -34.25 -4.18 -2.79
CA ARG A 504 -34.04 -2.75 -2.49
C ARG A 504 -32.57 -2.32 -2.64
N LEU A 505 -31.94 -2.73 -3.72
CA LEU A 505 -30.51 -2.53 -3.96
C LEU A 505 -30.26 -1.22 -4.73
N ARG A 506 -29.99 -0.12 -4.02
CA ARG A 506 -29.85 1.21 -4.64
C ARG A 506 -28.63 1.36 -5.56
N ASP A 507 -27.53 0.69 -5.24
CA ASP A 507 -26.24 0.87 -5.92
C ASP A 507 -25.80 -0.35 -6.74
N GLN A 508 -26.68 -1.35 -6.95
CA GLN A 508 -26.31 -2.56 -7.67
C GLN A 508 -26.32 -2.33 -9.18
N THR A 509 -25.18 -2.54 -9.83
CA THR A 509 -25.01 -2.31 -11.28
C THR A 509 -24.99 -3.59 -12.11
N CYS A 510 -24.73 -4.75 -11.50
CA CYS A 510 -24.69 -6.03 -12.20
C CYS A 510 -25.05 -7.22 -11.29
N LEU A 511 -25.58 -8.29 -11.89
CA LEU A 511 -25.74 -9.62 -11.29
C LEU A 511 -24.65 -10.53 -11.86
N SER A 512 -23.48 -10.40 -11.28
CA SER A 512 -22.28 -10.96 -11.86
C SER A 512 -21.96 -12.34 -11.31
N TYR A 513 -21.76 -13.25 -12.24
CA TYR A 513 -21.32 -14.62 -12.06
C TYR A 513 -19.79 -14.67 -12.14
N GLY A 514 -19.18 -15.62 -11.45
CA GLY A 514 -17.79 -15.95 -11.70
C GLY A 514 -17.49 -17.38 -11.26
N PRO A 515 -16.69 -18.13 -12.04
CA PRO A 515 -16.51 -19.57 -11.83
C PRO A 515 -15.87 -19.93 -10.48
N CYS A 516 -15.16 -19.01 -9.81
CA CYS A 516 -14.70 -19.17 -8.42
C CYS A 516 -15.65 -18.56 -7.39
N GLN A 517 -16.23 -17.40 -7.71
CA GLN A 517 -17.05 -16.61 -6.79
C GLN A 517 -18.37 -17.32 -6.49
N THR A 518 -18.97 -17.99 -7.47
CA THR A 518 -20.24 -18.70 -7.28
C THR A 518 -20.07 -19.93 -6.36
N PRO A 519 -19.05 -20.80 -6.51
CA PRO A 519 -18.73 -21.83 -5.50
C PRO A 519 -18.38 -21.27 -4.12
N THR A 520 -17.69 -20.14 -4.05
CA THR A 520 -17.40 -19.47 -2.77
C THR A 520 -18.69 -19.05 -2.05
N LEU A 521 -19.65 -18.49 -2.80
CA LEU A 521 -21.00 -18.19 -2.29
C LEU A 521 -21.73 -19.47 -1.87
N TRP A 522 -21.65 -20.53 -2.68
CA TRP A 522 -22.32 -21.80 -2.44
C TRP A 522 -21.97 -22.38 -1.05
N PHE A 523 -20.70 -22.39 -0.64
CA PHE A 523 -20.33 -22.84 0.72
C PHE A 523 -21.07 -22.09 1.84
N CYS A 524 -21.23 -20.77 1.69
CA CYS A 524 -21.95 -19.96 2.66
C CYS A 524 -23.46 -20.28 2.65
N VAL A 525 -24.03 -20.54 1.47
CA VAL A 525 -25.43 -20.89 1.28
C VAL A 525 -25.74 -22.29 1.83
N GLU A 526 -24.87 -23.26 1.62
CA GLU A 526 -25.03 -24.61 2.19
C GLU A 526 -25.02 -24.58 3.71
N ARG A 527 -24.06 -23.87 4.33
CA ARG A 527 -24.07 -23.66 5.79
C ARG A 527 -25.38 -23.02 6.26
N HIS A 528 -25.91 -22.07 5.50
CA HIS A 528 -27.20 -21.48 5.84
C HIS A 528 -28.34 -22.50 5.79
N LYS A 529 -28.39 -23.36 4.77
CA LYS A 529 -29.38 -24.45 4.68
C LYS A 529 -29.25 -25.44 5.84
N GLU A 530 -28.03 -25.83 6.21
CA GLU A 530 -27.75 -26.67 7.39
C GLU A 530 -28.33 -26.08 8.67
N ILE A 531 -28.17 -24.76 8.86
CA ILE A 531 -28.73 -24.03 10.02
C ILE A 531 -30.26 -24.06 9.99
N GLN A 532 -30.87 -23.82 8.83
CA GLN A 532 -32.34 -23.76 8.71
C GLN A 532 -33.01 -25.14 8.84
N SER A 533 -32.36 -26.21 8.40
CA SER A 533 -32.89 -27.57 8.49
C SER A 533 -32.59 -28.27 9.82
N PHE A 534 -31.79 -27.64 10.69
CA PHE A 534 -31.38 -28.21 11.96
C PHE A 534 -32.54 -28.41 12.92
N GLN A 535 -32.69 -29.63 13.45
CA GLN A 535 -33.68 -29.96 14.47
C GLN A 535 -32.98 -30.10 15.83
N ARG A 536 -33.37 -29.24 16.79
CA ARG A 536 -32.87 -29.29 18.16
C ARG A 536 -33.32 -30.59 18.85
N GLN A 537 -32.39 -31.24 19.54
CA GLN A 537 -32.62 -32.44 20.33
C GLN A 537 -32.10 -32.20 21.75
N GLU A 538 -32.88 -32.53 22.76
CA GLU A 538 -32.44 -32.42 24.17
C GLU A 538 -31.44 -33.54 24.48
N PHE A 539 -30.34 -33.20 25.15
CA PHE A 539 -29.40 -34.16 25.72
C PHE A 539 -29.10 -33.81 27.17
N PHE A 540 -28.60 -34.79 27.89
CA PHE A 540 -28.31 -34.72 29.31
C PHE A 540 -26.82 -35.00 29.55
N LYS A 541 -26.21 -34.18 30.39
CA LYS A 541 -24.83 -34.30 30.87
C LYS A 541 -24.85 -34.50 32.39
N PRO A 542 -24.84 -35.74 32.88
CA PRO A 542 -24.66 -36.00 34.29
C PRO A 542 -23.29 -35.51 34.76
N LYS A 543 -23.25 -34.92 35.95
CA LYS A 543 -22.02 -34.47 36.61
C LYS A 543 -22.07 -34.74 38.11
N ALA A 544 -20.90 -34.81 38.73
CA ALA A 544 -20.79 -35.04 40.17
C ALA A 544 -19.70 -34.15 40.79
N SER A 545 -20.01 -33.53 41.94
CA SER A 545 -19.01 -32.89 42.80
C SER A 545 -18.55 -33.90 43.85
N VAL A 546 -17.25 -34.20 43.84
CA VAL A 546 -16.62 -35.15 44.76
C VAL A 546 -15.51 -34.43 45.51
N THR A 547 -15.57 -34.45 46.84
CA THR A 547 -14.54 -33.85 47.69
C THR A 547 -13.33 -34.77 47.80
N MET A 548 -12.15 -34.23 47.52
CA MET A 548 -10.86 -34.87 47.74
C MET A 548 -9.98 -33.96 48.60
N GLU A 549 -9.54 -34.45 49.76
CA GLU A 549 -8.72 -33.69 50.73
C GLU A 549 -9.26 -32.29 51.08
N GLY A 550 -10.59 -32.15 51.13
CA GLY A 550 -11.27 -30.88 51.43
C GLY A 550 -11.50 -29.97 50.23
N TRP A 551 -11.07 -30.36 49.03
CA TRP A 551 -11.31 -29.64 47.78
C TRP A 551 -12.42 -30.31 46.96
N PRO A 552 -13.49 -29.58 46.60
CA PRO A 552 -14.50 -30.11 45.69
C PRO A 552 -13.97 -30.14 44.26
N LEU A 553 -14.08 -31.29 43.60
CA LEU A 553 -13.77 -31.45 42.19
C LEU A 553 -15.02 -31.86 41.41
N GLU A 554 -15.22 -31.23 40.26
CA GLU A 554 -16.32 -31.53 39.34
C GLU A 554 -15.89 -32.63 38.36
N PHE A 555 -16.57 -33.77 38.41
CA PHE A 555 -16.37 -34.90 37.52
C PHE A 555 -17.43 -34.92 36.42
N ASP A 556 -16.98 -35.12 35.18
CA ASP A 556 -17.83 -35.34 34.03
C ASP A 556 -18.21 -36.82 33.92
N TRP A 557 -19.40 -37.12 33.42
CA TRP A 557 -19.79 -38.51 33.16
C TRP A 557 -18.89 -39.13 32.08
N LEU A 558 -18.35 -40.33 32.32
CA LEU A 558 -17.36 -40.95 31.45
C LEU A 558 -17.90 -41.27 30.05
N GLU A 559 -19.20 -41.57 29.93
CA GLU A 559 -19.88 -41.76 28.64
C GLU A 559 -20.21 -40.44 27.92
N GLY A 560 -19.97 -39.28 28.54
CA GLY A 560 -20.17 -37.96 27.98
C GLY A 560 -21.62 -37.49 28.13
N GLN A 561 -22.42 -37.59 27.07
CA GLN A 561 -23.80 -37.11 27.03
C GLN A 561 -24.76 -38.20 26.54
N THR A 562 -26.01 -38.15 26.96
CA THR A 562 -27.07 -39.09 26.51
C THR A 562 -28.34 -38.36 26.11
N PHE A 563 -29.10 -38.94 25.17
CA PHE A 563 -30.43 -38.48 24.78
C PHE A 563 -31.54 -39.26 25.51
N ASP A 564 -31.19 -40.26 26.33
CA ASP A 564 -32.13 -41.10 27.08
C ASP A 564 -32.45 -40.48 28.45
N ALA A 565 -33.60 -39.81 28.53
CA ALA A 565 -34.11 -39.22 29.76
C ALA A 565 -34.37 -40.25 30.88
N GLY A 566 -34.76 -41.49 30.52
CA GLY A 566 -35.05 -42.56 31.48
C GLY A 566 -33.79 -43.03 32.21
N ARG A 567 -32.67 -43.19 31.47
CA ARG A 567 -31.38 -43.55 32.06
C ARG A 567 -30.90 -42.51 33.09
N VAL A 568 -31.06 -41.24 32.76
CA VAL A 568 -30.69 -40.09 33.60
C VAL A 568 -31.55 -40.00 34.86
N GLN A 569 -32.86 -40.24 34.75
CA GLN A 569 -33.77 -40.28 35.90
C GLN A 569 -33.44 -41.45 36.83
N GLY A 570 -33.07 -42.60 36.27
CA GLY A 570 -32.53 -43.73 37.02
C GLY A 570 -31.25 -43.37 37.79
N LEU A 571 -30.32 -42.67 37.15
CA LEU A 571 -29.08 -42.19 37.78
C LEU A 571 -29.35 -41.22 38.92
N LYS A 572 -30.21 -40.20 38.74
CA LYS A 572 -30.61 -39.26 39.82
C LYS A 572 -31.20 -40.00 41.02
N SER A 573 -32.07 -40.99 40.76
CA SER A 573 -32.71 -41.77 41.81
C SER A 573 -31.68 -42.59 42.61
N ARG A 574 -30.74 -43.27 41.94
CA ARG A 574 -29.70 -44.07 42.61
C ARG A 574 -28.65 -43.22 43.34
N SER A 575 -28.32 -42.03 42.80
CA SER A 575 -27.31 -41.13 43.35
C SER A 575 -27.78 -40.32 44.55
N SER A 576 -29.08 -40.04 44.67
CA SER A 576 -29.66 -39.32 45.83
C SER A 576 -29.39 -39.99 47.20
N SER A 577 -29.14 -41.29 47.20
CA SER A 577 -28.75 -42.08 48.39
C SER A 577 -27.24 -42.35 48.51
N ALA A 578 -26.44 -42.02 47.49
CA ALA A 578 -25.01 -42.35 47.41
C ALA A 578 -24.15 -41.23 48.00
N LYS A 579 -23.69 -41.40 49.25
CA LYS A 579 -22.79 -40.44 49.93
C LYS A 579 -21.31 -40.60 49.59
N GLN A 580 -20.96 -41.67 48.87
CA GLN A 580 -19.58 -42.03 48.58
C GLN A 580 -19.42 -42.47 47.12
N ALA A 581 -18.37 -41.98 46.49
CA ALA A 581 -17.89 -42.47 45.21
C ALA A 581 -16.68 -43.39 45.45
N VAL A 582 -16.56 -44.47 44.68
CA VAL A 582 -15.46 -45.43 44.81
C VAL A 582 -14.48 -45.20 43.68
N VAL A 583 -13.22 -44.94 44.01
CA VAL A 583 -12.14 -44.83 43.01
C VAL A 583 -12.02 -46.17 42.30
N LYS A 584 -12.22 -46.18 40.98
CA LYS A 584 -12.00 -47.37 40.14
C LYS A 584 -10.54 -47.46 39.74
N GLU A 585 -10.03 -46.41 39.11
CA GLU A 585 -8.67 -46.36 38.60
C GLU A 585 -8.25 -44.93 38.28
N LEU A 586 -6.94 -44.72 38.18
CA LEU A 586 -6.35 -43.52 37.59
C LEU A 586 -5.78 -43.92 36.23
N ARG A 587 -6.46 -43.53 35.15
CA ARG A 587 -5.93 -43.73 33.80
C ARG A 587 -4.92 -42.64 33.48
N SER A 588 -3.83 -43.03 32.85
CA SER A 588 -2.82 -42.11 32.35
C SER A 588 -2.53 -42.43 30.89
N GLN A 589 -2.52 -41.40 30.06
CA GLN A 589 -2.12 -41.48 28.67
C GLN A 589 -1.17 -40.34 28.33
N ILE A 590 0.01 -40.68 27.81
CA ILE A 590 0.92 -39.68 27.24
C ILE A 590 0.34 -39.25 25.89
N LYS A 591 0.12 -37.94 25.74
CA LYS A 591 -0.33 -37.31 24.50
C LYS A 591 0.76 -36.37 23.99
N THR A 592 0.92 -36.36 22.67
CA THR A 592 1.88 -35.50 21.98
C THR A 592 1.12 -34.55 21.07
N LEU A 593 1.31 -33.24 21.26
CA LEU A 593 0.86 -32.25 20.28
C LEU A 593 2.03 -31.90 19.38
N ARG A 594 1.82 -32.18 18.10
CA ARG A 594 2.80 -31.90 17.05
C ARG A 594 2.98 -30.40 16.92
N LYS A 595 4.25 -29.98 16.84
CA LYS A 595 4.62 -28.62 16.49
C LYS A 595 4.04 -28.21 15.13
N PRO A 596 3.87 -26.90 14.88
CA PRO A 596 3.38 -26.44 13.59
C PRO A 596 4.39 -26.73 12.47
N VAL A 597 3.88 -26.98 11.26
CA VAL A 597 4.69 -26.98 10.04
C VAL A 597 5.06 -25.54 9.65
N GLY A 598 5.94 -25.38 8.66
CA GLY A 598 6.23 -24.07 8.07
C GLY A 598 4.94 -23.38 7.61
N LEU A 599 4.85 -22.08 7.84
CA LEU A 599 3.64 -21.31 7.60
C LEU A 599 3.40 -21.10 6.12
N ASN A 600 2.24 -21.50 5.60
CA ASN A 600 1.81 -21.17 4.23
C ASN A 600 0.71 -20.10 4.21
N THR A 601 0.33 -19.64 3.03
CA THR A 601 -0.67 -18.56 2.87
C THR A 601 -2.01 -18.90 3.53
N VAL A 602 -2.53 -20.10 3.28
CA VAL A 602 -3.83 -20.54 3.80
C VAL A 602 -3.83 -20.59 5.33
N GLN A 603 -2.76 -21.10 5.94
CA GLN A 603 -2.59 -21.10 7.39
C GLN A 603 -2.48 -19.68 7.96
N LEU A 604 -1.74 -18.79 7.30
CA LEU A 604 -1.64 -17.37 7.67
C LEU A 604 -3.00 -16.69 7.63
N LEU A 605 -3.77 -16.88 6.55
CA LEU A 605 -5.13 -16.32 6.39
C LEU A 605 -6.07 -16.81 7.48
N LYS A 606 -6.04 -18.10 7.80
CA LYS A 606 -6.84 -18.69 8.88
C LYS A 606 -6.47 -18.09 10.23
N ALA A 607 -5.18 -18.07 10.56
CA ALA A 607 -4.69 -17.51 11.82
C ALA A 607 -5.01 -16.02 11.96
N ALA A 608 -4.88 -15.24 10.88
CA ALA A 608 -5.18 -13.83 10.86
C ALA A 608 -6.68 -13.55 11.07
N SER A 609 -7.55 -14.38 10.51
CA SER A 609 -9.00 -14.27 10.69
C SER A 609 -9.42 -14.64 12.11
N THR A 610 -9.01 -15.82 12.61
CA THR A 610 -9.47 -16.34 13.91
C THR A 610 -8.77 -15.69 15.10
N GLY A 611 -7.46 -15.42 15.01
CA GLY A 611 -6.66 -14.92 16.12
C GLY A 611 -6.38 -13.42 16.06
N LEU A 612 -6.33 -12.83 14.85
CA LEU A 612 -5.97 -11.41 14.69
C LEU A 612 -7.16 -10.50 14.33
N GLY A 613 -8.33 -11.07 14.00
CA GLY A 613 -9.52 -10.33 13.60
C GLY A 613 -9.32 -9.54 12.30
N MET A 614 -8.44 -10.02 11.41
CA MET A 614 -8.16 -9.41 10.11
C MET A 614 -8.94 -10.16 9.01
N SER A 615 -9.49 -9.43 8.04
CA SER A 615 -10.03 -10.10 6.84
C SER A 615 -8.88 -10.70 6.01
N PRO A 616 -9.16 -11.71 5.17
CA PRO A 616 -8.15 -12.27 4.27
C PRO A 616 -7.42 -11.21 3.41
N VAL A 617 -8.16 -10.25 2.85
CA VAL A 617 -7.56 -9.15 2.06
C VAL A 617 -6.71 -8.22 2.91
N GLN A 618 -7.14 -7.91 4.13
CA GLN A 618 -6.33 -7.09 5.03
C GLN A 618 -5.05 -7.82 5.43
N CYS A 619 -5.12 -9.13 5.69
CA CYS A 619 -3.97 -9.96 5.99
C CYS A 619 -2.94 -9.89 4.86
N MET A 620 -3.34 -10.16 3.61
CA MET A 620 -2.42 -10.12 2.47
C MET A 620 -1.83 -8.74 2.22
N LYS A 621 -2.63 -7.66 2.32
CA LYS A 621 -2.10 -6.29 2.18
C LYS A 621 -1.02 -5.97 3.21
N VAL A 622 -1.18 -6.45 4.45
CA VAL A 622 -0.18 -6.28 5.51
C VAL A 622 1.04 -7.17 5.25
N ALA A 623 0.84 -8.42 4.86
CA ALA A 623 1.92 -9.35 4.56
C ALA A 623 2.77 -8.88 3.37
N GLU A 624 2.16 -8.39 2.29
CA GLU A 624 2.83 -7.79 1.13
C GLU A 624 3.67 -6.57 1.54
N HIS A 625 3.15 -5.74 2.45
CA HIS A 625 3.91 -4.61 2.98
C HIS A 625 5.12 -5.07 3.81
N LEU A 626 4.95 -6.11 4.63
CA LEU A 626 6.06 -6.69 5.41
C LEU A 626 7.14 -7.29 4.49
N TYR A 627 6.73 -7.99 3.43
CA TYR A 627 7.62 -8.57 2.43
C TYR A 627 8.39 -7.49 1.67
N THR A 628 7.69 -6.50 1.11
CA THR A 628 8.32 -5.38 0.36
C THR A 628 9.23 -4.50 1.24
N SER A 629 9.07 -4.57 2.56
CA SER A 629 9.95 -3.92 3.54
C SER A 629 11.10 -4.81 4.03
N GLY A 630 11.19 -6.05 3.56
CA GLY A 630 12.25 -7.01 3.89
C GLY A 630 12.10 -7.73 5.23
N TYR A 631 10.95 -7.65 5.91
CA TYR A 631 10.75 -8.30 7.22
C TYR A 631 10.43 -9.79 7.14
N ILE A 632 9.79 -10.23 6.05
CA ILE A 632 9.36 -11.62 5.86
C ILE A 632 9.68 -12.10 4.45
N SER A 633 9.73 -13.42 4.25
CA SER A 633 9.73 -14.03 2.92
C SER A 633 8.39 -13.84 2.21
N TYR A 634 8.35 -14.18 0.92
CA TYR A 634 7.19 -13.99 0.08
C TYR A 634 5.93 -14.62 0.70
N PRO A 635 4.82 -13.86 0.85
CA PRO A 635 3.69 -14.29 1.66
C PRO A 635 2.65 -15.12 0.89
N ARG A 636 2.88 -15.38 -0.40
CA ARG A 636 2.02 -16.21 -1.26
C ARG A 636 2.78 -17.48 -1.60
N THR A 637 2.67 -18.47 -0.72
CA THR A 637 3.25 -19.79 -0.87
C THR A 637 2.29 -20.89 -0.42
N GLU A 638 2.30 -22.02 -1.12
CA GLU A 638 1.64 -23.26 -0.72
C GLU A 638 2.58 -24.16 0.11
N THR A 639 3.89 -23.93 0.00
CA THR A 639 4.93 -24.72 0.65
C THR A 639 4.91 -24.55 2.17
N THR A 640 5.01 -25.69 2.85
CA THR A 640 5.01 -25.82 4.32
C THR A 640 6.28 -26.49 4.85
N ARG A 641 7.16 -26.95 3.95
CA ARG A 641 8.45 -27.57 4.26
C ARG A 641 9.57 -26.69 3.71
N TYR A 642 10.58 -26.40 4.52
CA TYR A 642 11.76 -25.67 4.05
C TYR A 642 12.58 -26.57 3.11
N SER A 643 13.21 -25.98 2.10
CA SER A 643 14.18 -26.73 1.27
C SER A 643 15.42 -27.08 2.11
N ASP A 644 16.15 -28.13 1.72
CA ASP A 644 17.40 -28.50 2.40
C ASP A 644 18.51 -27.44 2.22
N THR A 645 18.35 -26.54 1.25
CA THR A 645 19.25 -25.41 0.98
C THR A 645 18.89 -24.14 1.77
N PHE A 646 17.72 -24.10 2.43
CA PHE A 646 17.29 -22.93 3.19
C PHE A 646 18.08 -22.79 4.50
N ASP A 647 18.74 -21.65 4.72
CA ASP A 647 19.52 -21.39 5.92
C ASP A 647 18.62 -21.00 7.12
N LEU A 648 18.03 -22.02 7.74
CA LEU A 648 17.24 -21.89 8.97
C LEU A 648 18.03 -21.24 10.11
N HIS A 649 19.35 -21.47 10.17
CA HIS A 649 20.17 -20.92 11.23
C HIS A 649 20.37 -19.41 11.07
N ALA A 650 20.58 -18.91 9.85
CA ALA A 650 20.67 -17.47 9.59
C ALA A 650 19.36 -16.76 9.96
N ALA A 651 18.22 -17.25 9.47
CA ALA A 651 16.91 -16.67 9.77
C ALA A 651 16.61 -16.67 11.28
N LEU A 652 17.01 -17.73 12.00
CA LEU A 652 16.84 -17.79 13.45
C LEU A 652 17.82 -16.89 14.22
N ARG A 653 19.09 -16.82 13.82
CA ARG A 653 20.10 -15.94 14.46
C ARG A 653 19.70 -14.48 14.37
N GLU A 654 19.11 -14.06 13.25
CA GLU A 654 18.57 -12.71 13.07
C GLU A 654 17.58 -12.32 14.19
N GLN A 655 16.87 -13.31 14.78
CA GLN A 655 15.87 -13.07 15.83
C GLN A 655 16.42 -13.17 17.27
N ALA A 656 17.72 -13.45 17.45
CA ALA A 656 18.30 -13.79 18.75
C ALA A 656 18.30 -12.63 19.76
N ASP A 657 18.42 -11.38 19.28
CA ASP A 657 18.49 -10.19 20.13
C ASP A 657 17.12 -9.55 20.41
N HIS A 658 16.03 -10.14 19.91
CA HIS A 658 14.70 -9.55 20.08
C HIS A 658 14.21 -9.65 21.54
N PRO A 659 13.68 -8.58 22.16
CA PRO A 659 13.36 -8.55 23.59
C PRO A 659 12.27 -9.55 24.02
N ALA A 660 11.35 -9.92 23.13
CA ALA A 660 10.20 -10.74 23.48
C ALA A 660 10.41 -12.26 23.30
N TRP A 661 11.32 -12.69 22.45
CA TRP A 661 11.57 -14.12 22.14
C TRP A 661 13.04 -14.47 21.97
N GLY A 662 13.95 -13.49 22.00
CA GLY A 662 15.39 -13.69 21.84
C GLY A 662 15.99 -14.67 22.84
N LYS A 663 15.46 -14.73 24.07
CA LYS A 663 15.84 -15.75 25.06
C LYS A 663 15.52 -17.17 24.59
N THR A 664 14.33 -17.38 24.05
CA THR A 664 13.89 -18.68 23.49
C THR A 664 14.75 -19.05 22.28
N VAL A 665 14.99 -18.09 21.39
CA VAL A 665 15.84 -18.26 20.20
C VAL A 665 17.28 -18.61 20.58
N SER A 666 17.87 -17.86 21.51
CA SER A 666 19.23 -18.11 22.02
C SER A 666 19.36 -19.48 22.68
N HIS A 667 18.32 -19.94 23.38
CA HIS A 667 18.29 -21.28 23.93
C HIS A 667 18.25 -22.35 22.84
N LEU A 668 17.39 -22.18 21.83
CA LEU A 668 17.27 -23.10 20.70
C LEU A 668 18.58 -23.19 19.89
N LEU A 669 19.26 -22.06 19.66
CA LEU A 669 20.56 -22.00 19.00
C LEU A 669 21.65 -22.74 19.80
N ARG A 670 21.66 -22.63 21.14
CA ARG A 670 22.63 -23.32 22.01
C ARG A 670 22.41 -24.83 22.09
N GLN A 671 21.17 -25.29 22.07
CA GLN A 671 20.87 -26.73 22.10
C GLN A 671 21.34 -27.46 20.84
N GLY A 672 21.51 -26.75 19.71
CA GLY A 672 21.98 -27.33 18.45
C GLY A 672 20.98 -28.28 17.77
N GLN A 673 19.73 -28.35 18.25
CA GLN A 673 18.68 -29.24 17.73
C GLN A 673 17.79 -28.58 16.65
N ILE A 674 18.33 -27.63 15.89
CA ILE A 674 17.60 -27.01 14.78
C ILE A 674 17.64 -27.98 13.60
N ARG A 675 16.50 -28.61 13.32
CA ARG A 675 16.35 -29.51 12.18
C ARG A 675 15.20 -29.03 11.32
N ASN A 676 15.40 -29.09 10.01
CA ASN A 676 14.33 -28.88 9.05
C ASN A 676 13.16 -29.85 9.36
N PRO A 677 11.94 -29.35 9.62
CA PRO A 677 10.79 -30.22 9.83
C PRO A 677 10.59 -31.15 8.63
N LYS A 678 10.70 -32.47 8.85
CA LYS A 678 10.49 -33.48 7.78
C LYS A 678 9.03 -33.55 7.31
N THR A 679 8.10 -33.00 8.11
CA THR A 679 6.67 -32.94 7.84
C THR A 679 6.31 -31.69 7.04
N GLY A 680 5.42 -31.81 6.07
CA GLY A 680 4.99 -30.73 5.20
C GLY A 680 5.14 -31.11 3.73
N ARG A 681 4.75 -30.20 2.85
CA ARG A 681 4.88 -30.31 1.39
C ARG A 681 5.72 -29.15 0.87
N ASP A 682 6.65 -29.47 -0.02
CA ASP A 682 7.38 -28.50 -0.82
C ASP A 682 6.83 -28.63 -2.25
N VAL A 683 6.24 -27.55 -2.75
CA VAL A 683 5.69 -27.51 -4.12
C VAL A 683 6.63 -26.82 -5.10
N GLY A 684 7.82 -26.39 -4.64
CA GLY A 684 8.82 -25.75 -5.47
C GLY A 684 8.50 -24.30 -5.87
N ASP A 685 7.61 -23.62 -5.14
CA ASP A 685 7.28 -22.20 -5.34
C ASP A 685 8.24 -21.30 -4.55
N HIS A 686 7.99 -21.14 -3.26
CA HIS A 686 8.69 -20.30 -2.30
C HIS A 686 8.85 -21.08 -1.00
N PRO A 687 9.85 -20.78 -0.15
CA PRO A 687 9.92 -21.33 1.18
C PRO A 687 8.71 -20.87 2.01
N PRO A 688 8.38 -21.57 3.11
CA PRO A 688 7.33 -21.13 4.02
C PRO A 688 7.55 -19.69 4.50
N ILE A 689 6.47 -19.00 4.84
CA ILE A 689 6.47 -17.60 5.30
C ILE A 689 7.30 -17.48 6.58
N THR A 690 8.42 -16.77 6.50
CA THR A 690 9.51 -16.79 7.50
C THR A 690 10.00 -15.38 7.80
N PRO A 691 10.32 -15.03 9.05
CA PRO A 691 10.92 -13.75 9.38
C PRO A 691 12.36 -13.66 8.86
N MET A 692 12.66 -12.59 8.14
CA MET A 692 13.95 -12.37 7.48
C MET A 692 14.77 -11.24 8.11
N LYS A 693 14.14 -10.39 8.92
CA LYS A 693 14.76 -9.29 9.65
C LYS A 693 14.10 -9.15 11.01
N ALA A 694 14.87 -8.89 12.07
CA ALA A 694 14.29 -8.56 13.39
C ALA A 694 13.79 -7.11 13.44
N ALA A 695 12.62 -6.91 14.03
CA ALA A 695 11.99 -5.60 14.14
C ALA A 695 11.25 -5.46 15.47
N PRO A 696 11.50 -4.41 16.28
CA PRO A 696 10.71 -4.15 17.47
C PRO A 696 9.36 -3.50 17.13
N ARG A 697 8.44 -3.51 18.10
CA ARG A 697 7.05 -3.06 17.90
C ARG A 697 6.94 -1.60 17.44
N ASP A 698 7.85 -0.75 17.89
CA ASP A 698 7.89 0.68 17.61
C ASP A 698 8.31 1.03 16.18
N GLU A 699 8.93 0.10 15.44
CA GLU A 699 9.23 0.26 14.01
C GLU A 699 7.95 0.26 13.15
N PHE A 700 6.84 -0.30 13.67
CA PHE A 700 5.58 -0.41 12.96
C PHE A 700 4.60 0.72 13.32
N SER A 701 4.39 1.63 12.37
CA SER A 701 3.42 2.74 12.51
C SER A 701 1.96 2.27 12.69
N LYS A 702 1.62 1.07 12.19
CA LYS A 702 0.27 0.48 12.32
C LYS A 702 0.31 -0.76 13.20
N GLY A 703 -0.55 -0.79 14.22
CA GLY A 703 -0.67 -1.94 15.12
C GLY A 703 -1.09 -3.27 14.46
N SER A 704 -1.56 -3.28 13.21
CA SER A 704 -1.82 -4.52 12.46
C SER A 704 -0.55 -5.17 11.91
N GLU A 705 0.43 -4.38 11.46
CA GLU A 705 1.69 -4.90 10.90
C GLU A 705 2.47 -5.68 11.97
N TRP A 706 2.65 -5.06 13.15
CA TRP A 706 3.25 -5.72 14.30
C TRP A 706 2.57 -7.04 14.67
N ARG A 707 1.23 -7.08 14.72
CA ARG A 707 0.49 -8.28 15.14
C ARG A 707 0.67 -9.44 14.17
N LEU A 708 0.74 -9.16 12.87
CA LEU A 708 0.96 -10.19 11.86
C LEU A 708 2.43 -10.66 11.90
N TYR A 709 3.37 -9.72 12.01
CA TYR A 709 4.80 -10.02 12.14
C TYR A 709 5.11 -10.85 13.39
N ASP A 710 4.61 -10.46 14.57
CA ASP A 710 4.77 -11.22 15.84
C ASP A 710 4.25 -12.66 15.70
N PHE A 711 3.10 -12.85 15.06
CA PHE A 711 2.56 -14.19 14.79
C PHE A 711 3.47 -15.00 13.86
N ILE A 712 3.89 -14.43 12.72
CA ILE A 712 4.77 -15.09 11.75
C ILE A 712 6.08 -15.52 12.42
N THR A 713 6.71 -14.62 13.18
CA THR A 713 7.99 -14.88 13.84
C THR A 713 7.87 -15.98 14.89
N ARG A 714 6.84 -15.92 15.74
CA ARG A 714 6.63 -16.94 16.79
C ARG A 714 6.22 -18.29 16.21
N HIS A 715 5.43 -18.31 15.13
CA HIS A 715 5.09 -19.54 14.41
C HIS A 715 6.33 -20.17 13.78
N PHE A 716 7.20 -19.38 13.15
CA PHE A 716 8.48 -19.86 12.64
C PHE A 716 9.33 -20.49 13.73
N ILE A 717 9.54 -19.79 14.85
CA ILE A 717 10.32 -20.33 15.99
C ILE A 717 9.67 -21.63 16.47
N ALA A 718 8.35 -21.65 16.69
CA ALA A 718 7.60 -22.82 17.12
C ALA A 718 7.79 -24.03 16.18
N SER A 719 7.85 -23.82 14.86
CA SER A 719 8.06 -24.90 13.89
C SER A 719 9.42 -25.59 14.03
N LEU A 720 10.41 -24.89 14.58
CA LEU A 720 11.77 -25.39 14.80
C LEU A 720 11.97 -26.02 16.19
N MET A 721 11.02 -25.87 17.11
CA MET A 721 11.10 -26.43 18.46
C MET A 721 10.72 -27.93 18.51
N SER A 722 10.71 -28.52 19.71
CA SER A 722 10.16 -29.84 19.98
C SER A 722 8.63 -29.84 20.04
N ASP A 723 8.05 -31.03 19.87
CA ASP A 723 6.64 -31.28 20.16
C ASP A 723 6.34 -31.04 21.64
N VAL A 724 5.06 -30.82 21.95
CA VAL A 724 4.59 -30.74 23.32
C VAL A 724 4.22 -32.15 23.77
N GLU A 725 4.74 -32.58 24.90
CA GLU A 725 4.36 -33.85 25.53
C GLU A 725 3.74 -33.57 26.89
N TYR A 726 2.57 -34.14 27.11
CA TYR A 726 1.89 -34.08 28.40
C TYR A 726 1.23 -35.42 28.71
N GLU A 727 1.05 -35.65 29.99
CA GLU A 727 0.31 -36.80 30.49
C GLU A 727 -1.11 -36.34 30.81
N GLU A 728 -2.08 -36.85 30.04
CA GLU A 728 -3.50 -36.70 30.38
C GLU A 728 -3.86 -37.78 31.40
N LYS A 729 -4.30 -37.35 32.57
CA LYS A 729 -4.72 -38.22 33.67
C LYS A 729 -6.21 -38.07 33.88
N ALA A 730 -6.91 -39.19 33.92
CA ALA A 730 -8.33 -39.26 34.20
C ALA A 730 -8.55 -40.09 35.47
N LEU A 731 -8.95 -39.42 36.55
CA LEU A 731 -9.38 -40.11 37.78
C LEU A 731 -10.81 -40.61 37.57
N ILE A 732 -10.99 -41.93 37.53
CA ILE A 732 -12.30 -42.55 37.31
C ILE A 732 -12.86 -43.02 38.64
N VAL A 733 -14.05 -42.54 38.96
CA VAL A 733 -14.82 -42.95 40.14
C VAL A 733 -16.13 -43.58 39.70
N ASN A 734 -16.54 -44.64 40.39
CA ASN A 734 -17.87 -45.20 40.25
C ASN A 734 -18.80 -44.58 41.29
N LEU A 735 -19.94 -44.09 40.82
CA LEU A 735 -20.97 -43.50 41.64
C LEU A 735 -22.33 -44.03 41.18
N ALA A 736 -23.05 -44.68 42.07
CA ALA A 736 -24.40 -45.20 41.81
C ALA A 736 -24.50 -46.12 40.57
N GLY A 737 -23.45 -46.89 40.28
CA GLY A 737 -23.36 -47.82 39.16
C GLY A 737 -22.86 -47.21 37.85
N GLU A 738 -22.62 -45.90 37.79
CA GLU A 738 -22.10 -45.20 36.61
C GLU A 738 -20.68 -44.66 36.88
N ASP A 739 -19.89 -44.45 35.81
CA ASP A 739 -18.52 -43.96 35.93
C ASP A 739 -18.42 -42.47 35.59
N PHE A 740 -17.68 -41.74 36.42
CA PHE A 740 -17.39 -40.33 36.26
C PHE A 740 -15.88 -40.11 36.24
N ALA A 741 -15.41 -39.15 35.46
CA ALA A 741 -14.01 -38.85 35.25
C ALA A 741 -13.69 -37.38 35.56
N TYR A 742 -12.59 -37.18 36.27
CA TYR A 742 -11.95 -35.87 36.39
C TYR A 742 -10.64 -35.90 35.61
N THR A 743 -10.57 -35.10 34.55
CA THR A 743 -9.42 -35.05 33.63
C THR A 743 -8.54 -33.85 33.92
N PHE A 744 -7.23 -34.10 34.01
CA PHE A 744 -6.21 -33.08 34.22
C PHE A 744 -4.91 -33.43 33.51
N HIS A 745 -4.03 -32.44 33.38
CA HIS A 745 -2.82 -32.58 32.59
C HIS A 745 -1.57 -32.30 33.41
N GLU A 746 -0.54 -33.12 33.20
CA GLU A 746 0.80 -32.90 33.73
C GLU A 746 1.77 -32.72 32.57
N MET A 747 2.37 -31.53 32.47
CA MET A 747 3.30 -31.20 31.39
C MET A 747 4.62 -31.96 31.57
N ARG A 748 5.02 -32.73 30.55
CA ARG A 748 6.32 -33.42 30.50
C ARG A 748 7.35 -32.57 29.74
N GLU A 749 6.97 -32.12 28.55
CA GLU A 749 7.76 -31.24 27.68
C GLU A 749 6.87 -30.12 27.13
N ARG A 750 7.26 -28.87 27.38
CA ARG A 750 6.49 -27.69 26.94
C ARG A 750 6.73 -27.34 25.48
N GLY A 751 7.84 -27.80 24.88
CA GLY A 751 8.11 -27.70 23.45
C GLY A 751 7.79 -26.33 22.84
N PHE A 752 7.06 -26.32 21.73
CA PHE A 752 6.73 -25.09 21.01
C PHE A 752 5.87 -24.06 21.78
N LEU A 753 5.28 -24.41 22.94
CA LEU A 753 4.50 -23.46 23.76
C LEU A 753 5.35 -22.32 24.33
N PHE A 754 6.67 -22.49 24.43
CA PHE A 754 7.56 -21.38 24.79
C PHE A 754 7.54 -20.23 23.78
N ALA A 755 7.34 -20.54 22.49
CA ALA A 755 7.18 -19.53 21.44
C ALA A 755 5.74 -19.02 21.35
N MET A 756 4.76 -19.90 21.57
CA MET A 756 3.31 -19.63 21.44
C MET A 756 2.54 -19.87 22.75
N PRO A 757 2.78 -19.10 23.82
CA PRO A 757 2.22 -19.39 25.15
C PRO A 757 0.69 -19.25 25.23
N TRP A 758 0.06 -18.51 24.32
CA TRP A 758 -1.41 -18.39 24.27
C TRP A 758 -2.08 -19.72 23.88
N LYS A 759 -1.37 -20.61 23.17
CA LYS A 759 -1.91 -21.91 22.74
C LYS A 759 -2.27 -22.81 23.91
N THR A 760 -1.65 -22.65 25.09
CA THR A 760 -2.01 -23.42 26.28
C THR A 760 -3.49 -23.25 26.65
N LYS A 761 -4.02 -22.03 26.54
CA LYS A 761 -5.44 -21.74 26.77
C LYS A 761 -6.32 -22.29 25.65
N ASP A 762 -5.92 -22.12 24.38
CA ASP A 762 -6.66 -22.67 23.23
C ASP A 762 -6.82 -24.20 23.30
N LEU A 763 -5.87 -24.89 23.94
CA LEU A 763 -5.82 -26.34 24.05
C LEU A 763 -6.51 -26.90 25.30
N ASN A 764 -7.09 -26.04 26.15
CA ASN A 764 -7.71 -26.42 27.43
C ASN A 764 -6.81 -27.29 28.34
N LEU A 765 -5.49 -27.06 28.31
CA LEU A 765 -4.55 -27.76 29.18
C LEU A 765 -4.64 -27.18 30.61
N ASN A 766 -5.34 -27.88 31.49
CA ASN A 766 -5.43 -27.58 32.93
C ASN A 766 -4.29 -28.27 33.71
N GLU A 767 -3.17 -27.56 33.89
CA GLU A 767 -2.14 -27.96 34.86
C GLU A 767 -2.71 -27.83 36.28
N ILE A 768 -2.43 -28.84 37.10
CA ILE A 768 -2.75 -28.83 38.52
C ILE A 768 -1.46 -28.61 39.31
N ASP A 769 -1.42 -27.54 40.12
CA ASP A 769 -0.25 -27.16 40.93
C ASP A 769 -0.16 -27.88 42.29
N TRP A 770 -1.11 -28.76 42.61
CA TRP A 770 -1.14 -29.50 43.88
C TRP A 770 -0.87 -30.99 43.65
N ALA A 771 -0.12 -31.61 44.56
CA ALA A 771 0.27 -33.01 44.43
C ALA A 771 -0.92 -33.94 44.66
N MET A 772 -1.31 -34.70 43.63
CA MET A 772 -2.44 -35.63 43.74
C MET A 772 -2.17 -36.70 44.82
N PRO A 773 -3.16 -37.03 45.68
CA PRO A 773 -2.96 -37.99 46.75
C PRO A 773 -2.86 -39.37 46.12
N ARG A 774 -2.08 -40.28 46.71
CA ARG A 774 -2.01 -41.66 46.24
C ARG A 774 -3.32 -42.40 46.58
N LEU A 775 -4.31 -42.29 45.70
CA LEU A 775 -5.58 -43.01 45.81
C LEU A 775 -5.45 -44.40 45.20
N ALA A 776 -5.60 -45.44 46.01
CA ALA A 776 -5.67 -46.81 45.53
C ALA A 776 -7.08 -47.11 44.96
N PRO A 777 -7.21 -47.98 43.93
CA PRO A 777 -8.50 -48.56 43.57
C PRO A 777 -9.26 -49.08 44.80
N GLY A 778 -10.53 -48.73 44.90
CA GLY A 778 -11.38 -49.02 46.07
C GLY A 778 -11.42 -47.92 47.14
N SER A 779 -10.58 -46.88 47.05
CA SER A 779 -10.66 -45.71 47.94
C SER A 779 -12.03 -45.04 47.85
N ARG A 780 -12.55 -44.55 48.97
CA ARG A 780 -13.86 -43.91 49.04
C ARG A 780 -13.73 -42.41 49.18
N LEU A 781 -14.38 -41.66 48.31
CA LEU A 781 -14.42 -40.20 48.30
C LEU A 781 -15.82 -39.71 48.66
N SER A 782 -15.92 -38.57 49.34
CA SER A 782 -17.21 -37.98 49.71
C SER A 782 -17.86 -37.34 48.50
N VAL A 783 -19.13 -37.61 48.27
CA VAL A 783 -19.92 -36.96 47.22
C VAL A 783 -20.67 -35.80 47.85
N GLU A 784 -20.52 -34.61 47.31
CA GLU A 784 -21.27 -33.43 47.73
C GLU A 784 -22.62 -33.38 47.00
N GLU A 785 -22.57 -33.50 45.67
CA GLU A 785 -23.75 -33.36 44.82
C GLU A 785 -23.59 -34.17 43.54
N VAL A 786 -24.71 -34.71 43.05
CA VAL A 786 -24.84 -35.22 41.69
C VAL A 786 -25.97 -34.47 41.03
N TRP A 787 -25.68 -33.81 39.92
CA TRP A 787 -26.68 -33.10 39.15
C TRP A 787 -26.62 -33.56 37.70
N VAL A 788 -27.64 -33.14 36.95
CA VAL A 788 -27.69 -33.38 35.52
C VAL A 788 -28.01 -32.05 34.89
N GLU A 789 -27.11 -31.62 34.02
CA GLU A 789 -27.34 -30.49 33.13
C GLU A 789 -28.13 -31.02 31.93
N SER A 790 -29.29 -30.43 31.65
CA SER A 790 -29.95 -30.61 30.36
C SER A 790 -29.60 -29.45 29.45
N ASP A 791 -29.32 -29.76 28.20
CA ASP A 791 -29.04 -28.77 27.16
C ASP A 791 -29.57 -29.29 25.83
N PHE A 792 -29.67 -28.42 24.83
CA PHE A 792 -30.16 -28.77 23.51
C PHE A 792 -29.01 -28.77 22.51
N THR A 793 -29.05 -29.69 21.54
CA THR A 793 -28.17 -29.59 20.39
C THR A 793 -28.40 -28.24 19.70
N LYS A 794 -27.31 -27.62 19.26
CA LYS A 794 -27.33 -26.29 18.63
C LYS A 794 -27.01 -26.41 17.14
N PRO A 795 -27.63 -25.60 16.28
CA PRO A 795 -27.23 -25.56 14.88
C PRO A 795 -25.76 -25.12 14.78
N PRO A 796 -25.06 -25.51 13.71
CA PRO A 796 -23.71 -24.97 13.47
C PRO A 796 -23.77 -23.46 13.31
N ASP A 797 -22.70 -22.75 13.64
CA ASP A 797 -22.62 -21.31 13.35
C ASP A 797 -22.42 -21.07 11.84
N TYR A 798 -22.71 -19.85 11.39
CA TYR A 798 -22.32 -19.41 10.04
C TYR A 798 -20.81 -19.59 9.82
N LEU A 799 -20.39 -19.79 8.56
CA LEU A 799 -18.97 -20.01 8.28
C LEU A 799 -18.13 -18.80 8.72
N LYS A 800 -17.06 -19.04 9.47
CA LYS A 800 -16.03 -18.02 9.69
C LYS A 800 -15.25 -17.80 8.39
N GLU A 801 -14.68 -16.61 8.20
CA GLU A 801 -13.76 -16.37 7.06
C GLU A 801 -12.64 -17.43 7.02
N SER A 802 -12.10 -17.84 8.17
CA SER A 802 -11.11 -18.94 8.27
C SER A 802 -11.62 -20.31 7.82
N GLU A 803 -12.90 -20.62 8.08
CA GLU A 803 -13.51 -21.89 7.68
C GLU A 803 -13.82 -21.88 6.18
N LEU A 804 -14.28 -20.75 5.65
CA LEU A 804 -14.47 -20.57 4.21
C LEU A 804 -13.15 -20.70 3.45
N VAL A 805 -12.06 -20.08 3.94
CA VAL A 805 -10.71 -20.27 3.38
C VAL A 805 -10.31 -21.74 3.36
N ALA A 806 -10.58 -22.49 4.44
CA ALA A 806 -10.26 -23.92 4.50
C ALA A 806 -11.10 -24.77 3.53
N LEU A 807 -12.37 -24.42 3.31
CA LEU A 807 -13.23 -25.09 2.33
C LEU A 807 -12.77 -24.80 0.90
N MET A 808 -12.42 -23.55 0.61
CA MET A 808 -11.90 -23.16 -0.70
C MET A 808 -10.62 -23.92 -1.04
N ASP A 809 -9.65 -23.94 -0.12
CA ASP A 809 -8.39 -24.68 -0.26
C ASP A 809 -8.64 -26.20 -0.46
N LYS A 810 -9.46 -26.81 0.41
CA LYS A 810 -9.80 -28.24 0.33
C LYS A 810 -10.41 -28.64 -1.01
N HIS A 811 -11.19 -27.75 -1.63
CA HIS A 811 -11.91 -28.02 -2.87
C HIS A 811 -11.24 -27.42 -4.12
N GLY A 812 -10.03 -26.85 -4.01
CA GLY A 812 -9.31 -26.26 -5.13
C GLY A 812 -10.01 -25.04 -5.74
N ILE A 813 -10.65 -24.20 -4.91
CA ILE A 813 -11.33 -22.99 -5.33
C ILE A 813 -10.44 -21.78 -5.10
N GLY A 814 -9.86 -21.29 -6.19
CA GLY A 814 -8.85 -20.25 -6.15
C GLY A 814 -7.49 -20.78 -5.72
N THR A 815 -6.50 -19.92 -5.86
CA THR A 815 -5.10 -20.09 -5.43
C THR A 815 -4.84 -19.28 -4.17
N ASP A 816 -3.71 -19.51 -3.53
CA ASP A 816 -3.19 -18.69 -2.43
C ASP A 816 -3.18 -17.17 -2.72
N ALA A 817 -2.95 -16.78 -3.97
CA ALA A 817 -3.05 -15.39 -4.44
C ALA A 817 -4.50 -14.88 -4.60
N SER A 818 -5.47 -15.73 -4.94
CA SER A 818 -6.82 -15.31 -5.38
C SER A 818 -7.95 -15.57 -4.38
N ILE A 819 -7.77 -16.50 -3.43
CA ILE A 819 -8.75 -16.79 -2.35
C ILE A 819 -9.22 -15.50 -1.64
N PRO A 820 -8.34 -14.61 -1.15
CA PRO A 820 -8.76 -13.37 -0.49
C PRO A 820 -9.67 -12.51 -1.37
N GLN A 821 -9.34 -12.40 -2.66
CA GLN A 821 -10.08 -11.58 -3.61
C GLN A 821 -11.45 -12.18 -3.93
N HIS A 822 -11.58 -13.50 -4.03
CA HIS A 822 -12.88 -14.15 -4.25
C HIS A 822 -13.84 -13.93 -3.07
N ILE A 823 -13.34 -14.03 -1.83
CA ILE A 823 -14.10 -13.74 -0.60
C ILE A 823 -14.55 -12.27 -0.59
N GLU A 824 -13.65 -11.34 -0.92
CA GLU A 824 -13.98 -9.91 -0.99
C GLU A 824 -15.00 -9.62 -2.10
N ASN A 825 -14.87 -10.28 -3.25
CA ASN A 825 -15.78 -10.11 -4.38
C ASN A 825 -17.23 -10.46 -3.99
N ILE A 826 -17.49 -11.64 -3.42
CA ILE A 826 -18.87 -12.01 -3.02
C ILE A 826 -19.46 -11.05 -1.97
N CYS A 827 -18.60 -10.45 -1.14
CA CYS A 827 -19.01 -9.40 -0.21
C CYS A 827 -19.33 -8.10 -0.95
N ASN A 828 -18.46 -7.64 -1.85
CA ASN A 828 -18.61 -6.42 -2.64
C ASN A 828 -19.86 -6.47 -3.52
N ARG A 829 -20.17 -7.65 -4.07
CA ARG A 829 -21.34 -7.95 -4.91
C ARG A 829 -22.67 -8.01 -4.14
N ASN A 830 -22.64 -7.83 -2.83
CA ASN A 830 -23.78 -7.95 -1.90
C ASN A 830 -24.41 -9.35 -1.85
N TYR A 831 -23.67 -10.41 -2.20
CA TYR A 831 -24.14 -11.79 -2.04
C TYR A 831 -23.93 -12.30 -0.62
N VAL A 832 -22.85 -11.88 0.03
CA VAL A 832 -22.55 -12.22 1.42
C VAL A 832 -22.25 -10.96 2.22
N MET A 833 -22.54 -11.02 3.51
CA MET A 833 -22.27 -9.97 4.47
C MET A 833 -21.45 -10.52 5.62
N VAL A 834 -20.45 -9.75 6.03
CA VAL A 834 -19.63 -10.08 7.19
C VAL A 834 -20.30 -9.56 8.46
N CYS A 835 -20.53 -10.46 9.41
CA CYS A 835 -21.09 -10.16 10.73
C CYS A 835 -20.10 -10.56 11.84
N GLY A 836 -20.28 -9.99 13.04
CA GLY A 836 -19.66 -10.48 14.26
C GLY A 836 -20.21 -11.85 14.66
N PRO A 837 -19.77 -12.40 15.80
CA PRO A 837 -20.37 -13.61 16.35
C PRO A 837 -21.87 -13.41 16.58
N GLY A 838 -22.65 -14.42 16.22
CA GLY A 838 -24.01 -14.62 16.73
C GLY A 838 -24.04 -15.87 17.60
N GLU A 839 -25.11 -16.07 18.35
CA GLU A 839 -25.30 -17.27 19.18
C GLU A 839 -26.32 -18.21 18.52
N ASP A 840 -26.10 -19.52 18.66
CA ASP A 840 -27.04 -20.58 18.26
C ASP A 840 -27.56 -20.47 16.81
N GLY A 841 -26.65 -20.23 15.85
CA GLY A 841 -27.02 -20.09 14.44
C GLY A 841 -27.74 -18.78 14.10
N GLN A 842 -27.82 -17.84 15.04
CA GLN A 842 -28.32 -16.49 14.76
C GLN A 842 -27.25 -15.63 14.10
N ARG A 843 -27.70 -14.63 13.37
CA ARG A 843 -26.83 -13.65 12.74
C ARG A 843 -26.37 -12.61 13.78
N GLY A 844 -25.05 -12.45 13.91
CA GLY A 844 -24.44 -11.38 14.71
C GLY A 844 -24.54 -9.97 14.10
N GLU A 845 -24.01 -8.97 14.81
CA GLU A 845 -24.02 -7.58 14.34
C GLU A 845 -23.22 -7.40 13.03
N ARG A 846 -23.74 -6.58 12.11
CA ARG A 846 -23.07 -6.34 10.83
C ARG A 846 -21.75 -5.60 11.05
N ILE A 847 -20.67 -6.12 10.49
CA ILE A 847 -19.39 -5.41 10.43
C ILE A 847 -19.42 -4.48 9.19
N PRO A 848 -19.30 -3.15 9.35
CA PRO A 848 -19.36 -2.21 8.22
C PRO A 848 -18.27 -2.45 7.18
N LYS A 849 -18.59 -2.23 5.90
CA LYS A 849 -17.60 -2.18 4.81
C LYS A 849 -16.71 -0.94 5.00
N GLY A 850 -15.43 -1.16 5.28
CA GLY A 850 -14.44 -0.10 5.49
C GLY A 850 -14.42 0.44 6.93
N GLY A 851 -13.23 0.55 7.52
CA GLY A 851 -12.98 0.98 8.89
C GLY A 851 -13.31 2.45 9.22
N LYS A 852 -14.43 2.98 8.75
CA LYS A 852 -14.97 4.22 9.32
C LYS A 852 -15.41 3.89 10.75
N LYS A 853 -14.63 4.39 11.71
CA LYS A 853 -15.01 4.47 13.12
C LYS A 853 -16.45 4.96 13.19
N GLY A 854 -17.38 4.07 13.54
CA GLY A 854 -18.72 4.48 13.89
C GLY A 854 -18.59 5.48 15.04
N LYS A 855 -19.10 6.71 14.84
CA LYS A 855 -19.40 7.62 15.95
C LYS A 855 -20.60 7.04 16.72
N GLY A 856 -20.42 5.87 17.32
CA GLY A 856 -21.31 5.40 18.38
C GLY A 856 -21.04 6.29 19.59
N LYS A 857 -22.04 7.04 20.06
CA LYS A 857 -21.99 7.70 21.37
C LYS A 857 -21.94 6.63 22.45
N GLY A 858 -20.77 6.03 22.69
CA GLY A 858 -20.50 5.27 23.90
C GLY A 858 -20.48 6.24 25.07
N LYS A 859 -21.37 6.05 26.05
CA LYS A 859 -21.28 6.71 27.36
C LYS A 859 -19.86 6.46 27.90
N LYS A 860 -19.09 7.52 28.11
CA LYS A 860 -17.81 7.45 28.83
C LYS A 860 -18.10 7.05 30.28
N GLY A 861 -17.89 5.78 30.60
CA GLY A 861 -17.57 5.38 31.97
C GLY A 861 -16.20 5.94 32.33
N LYS A 862 -16.10 6.64 33.46
CA LYS A 862 -14.82 6.96 34.09
C LYS A 862 -14.22 5.63 34.53
N ASP A 863 -13.32 5.08 33.73
CA ASP A 863 -12.14 4.33 34.17
C ASP A 863 -11.25 4.11 32.95
N GLY A 864 -10.00 4.59 33.04
CA GLY A 864 -9.04 4.54 31.95
C GLY A 864 -8.49 3.12 31.79
N LYS A 865 -9.05 2.36 30.83
CA LYS A 865 -8.41 1.30 30.02
C LYS A 865 -9.49 0.65 29.16
N GLY A 866 -9.46 0.89 27.86
CA GLY A 866 -10.40 0.27 26.93
C GLY A 866 -10.04 0.61 25.49
N GLN A 867 -9.06 -0.12 24.93
CA GLN A 867 -9.05 -0.30 23.48
C GLN A 867 -10.36 -0.99 23.14
N GLY A 868 -11.26 -0.31 22.39
CA GLY A 868 -12.54 -0.89 22.02
C GLY A 868 -12.35 -2.27 21.43
N GLU A 869 -12.97 -3.28 22.06
CA GLU A 869 -12.91 -4.67 21.62
C GLU A 869 -13.38 -4.73 20.17
N ARG A 870 -12.44 -5.11 19.29
CA ARG A 870 -12.77 -5.43 17.91
C ARG A 870 -13.49 -6.78 17.91
N PRO A 871 -14.49 -6.99 17.03
CA PRO A 871 -15.23 -8.24 16.99
C PRO A 871 -14.26 -9.41 16.86
N GLN A 872 -14.31 -10.33 17.84
CA GLN A 872 -13.34 -11.43 17.97
C GLN A 872 -13.46 -12.47 16.84
N SER A 873 -14.56 -12.50 16.08
CA SER A 873 -14.76 -13.44 14.99
C SER A 873 -15.63 -12.85 13.87
N ARG A 874 -15.32 -13.23 12.62
CA ARG A 874 -15.90 -12.67 11.39
C ARG A 874 -16.65 -13.77 10.63
N HIS A 875 -17.98 -13.69 10.61
CA HIS A 875 -18.88 -14.70 10.06
C HIS A 875 -19.47 -14.29 8.71
N MET A 876 -19.55 -15.24 7.79
CA MET A 876 -19.99 -15.09 6.41
C MET A 876 -21.47 -15.45 6.29
N VAL A 877 -22.33 -14.43 6.23
CA VAL A 877 -23.79 -14.60 6.21
C VAL A 877 -24.33 -14.26 4.82
N PRO A 878 -24.92 -15.23 4.07
CA PRO A 878 -25.57 -14.95 2.80
C PRO A 878 -26.68 -13.90 2.92
N THR A 879 -26.79 -13.01 1.95
CA THR A 879 -27.92 -12.09 1.83
C THR A 879 -29.08 -12.76 1.10
N ALA A 880 -30.27 -12.15 1.13
CA ALA A 880 -31.41 -12.62 0.35
C ALA A 880 -31.10 -12.68 -1.16
N LEU A 881 -30.32 -11.72 -1.68
CA LEU A 881 -29.81 -11.75 -3.05
C LEU A 881 -28.88 -12.95 -3.27
N GLY A 882 -27.92 -13.19 -2.38
CA GLY A 882 -26.98 -14.31 -2.49
C GLY A 882 -27.68 -15.67 -2.46
N LEU A 883 -28.66 -15.85 -1.56
CA LEU A 883 -29.48 -17.05 -1.50
C LEU A 883 -30.26 -17.28 -2.79
N SER A 884 -30.95 -16.25 -3.28
CA SER A 884 -31.76 -16.33 -4.50
C SER A 884 -30.88 -16.58 -5.73
N PHE A 885 -29.72 -15.93 -5.80
CA PHE A 885 -28.76 -16.12 -6.89
C PHE A 885 -28.21 -17.55 -6.91
N CYS A 886 -27.77 -18.08 -5.77
CA CYS A 886 -27.25 -19.44 -5.70
C CYS A 886 -28.34 -20.49 -6.01
N ALA A 887 -29.53 -20.33 -5.44
CA ALA A 887 -30.66 -21.23 -5.68
C ALA A 887 -31.08 -21.28 -7.16
N ALA A 888 -31.02 -20.13 -7.86
CA ALA A 888 -31.30 -20.07 -9.28
C ALA A 888 -30.32 -20.91 -10.11
N PHE A 889 -29.03 -20.89 -9.78
CA PHE A 889 -28.05 -21.75 -10.47
C PHE A 889 -28.24 -23.21 -10.09
N GLU A 890 -28.49 -23.53 -8.82
CA GLU A 890 -28.75 -24.91 -8.38
C GLU A 890 -29.95 -25.55 -9.06
N GLU A 891 -31.01 -24.79 -9.31
CA GLU A 891 -32.22 -25.31 -9.95
C GLU A 891 -32.03 -25.67 -11.43
N LEU A 892 -31.26 -24.86 -12.19
CA LEU A 892 -31.07 -25.13 -13.62
C LEU A 892 -29.85 -26.02 -13.91
N ASP A 893 -28.73 -25.78 -13.24
CA ASP A 893 -27.49 -26.54 -13.38
C ASP A 893 -26.60 -26.35 -12.14
N ALA A 894 -26.72 -27.28 -11.19
CA ALA A 894 -25.97 -27.23 -9.95
C ALA A 894 -24.44 -27.31 -10.14
N GLU A 895 -23.94 -27.83 -11.26
CA GLU A 895 -22.49 -27.87 -11.50
C GLU A 895 -21.89 -26.47 -11.71
N LEU A 896 -22.68 -25.50 -12.20
CA LEU A 896 -22.22 -24.11 -12.38
C LEU A 896 -22.01 -23.36 -11.06
N CYS A 897 -22.53 -23.86 -9.95
CA CYS A 897 -22.33 -23.26 -8.63
C CYS A 897 -21.56 -24.15 -7.65
N ARG A 898 -21.35 -25.43 -7.96
CA ARG A 898 -20.60 -26.36 -7.11
C ARG A 898 -19.11 -26.37 -7.45
N PRO A 899 -18.24 -26.75 -6.50
CA PRO A 899 -16.79 -26.78 -6.72
C PRO A 899 -16.22 -27.64 -7.87
N PRO A 900 -16.76 -28.83 -8.21
CA PRO A 900 -16.05 -29.79 -9.08
C PRO A 900 -15.65 -29.28 -10.47
N ILE A 901 -16.51 -28.52 -11.15
CA ILE A 901 -16.20 -28.03 -12.51
C ILE A 901 -15.01 -27.06 -12.48
N ARG A 902 -14.91 -26.20 -11.44
CA ARG A 902 -13.79 -25.29 -11.29
C ARG A 902 -12.51 -26.04 -10.94
N ALA A 903 -12.58 -27.02 -10.03
CA ALA A 903 -11.44 -27.85 -9.68
C ALA A 903 -10.88 -28.60 -10.91
N TYR A 904 -11.76 -29.06 -11.82
CA TYR A 904 -11.36 -29.64 -13.09
C TYR A 904 -10.61 -28.66 -14.00
N MET A 905 -11.17 -27.45 -14.19
CA MET A 905 -10.52 -26.38 -14.97
C MET A 905 -9.13 -26.01 -14.42
N GLU A 906 -9.02 -25.86 -13.10
CA GLU A 906 -7.77 -25.46 -12.44
C GLU A 906 -6.70 -26.55 -12.60
N LYS A 907 -7.09 -27.83 -12.50
CA LYS A 907 -6.21 -28.97 -12.75
C LYS A 907 -5.69 -28.96 -14.19
N GLN A 908 -6.55 -28.70 -15.19
CA GLN A 908 -6.10 -28.61 -16.58
C GLN A 908 -5.16 -27.43 -16.81
N CYS A 909 -5.42 -26.26 -16.20
CA CYS A 909 -4.51 -25.12 -16.27
C CYS A 909 -3.15 -25.44 -15.62
N ALA A 910 -3.13 -26.18 -14.50
CA ALA A 910 -1.89 -26.65 -13.90
C ALA A 910 -1.09 -27.59 -14.82
N GLN A 911 -1.78 -28.47 -15.56
CA GLN A 911 -1.17 -29.35 -16.55
C GLN A 911 -0.58 -28.60 -17.77
N VAL A 912 -1.03 -27.37 -18.05
CA VAL A 912 -0.37 -26.48 -19.04
C VAL A 912 1.00 -26.05 -18.54
N ALA A 913 1.11 -25.67 -17.26
CA ALA A 913 2.39 -25.29 -16.66
C ALA A 913 3.39 -26.46 -16.61
N GLU A 914 2.90 -27.69 -16.46
CA GLU A 914 3.72 -28.91 -16.49
C GLU A 914 4.09 -29.37 -17.91
N GLY A 915 3.59 -28.70 -18.95
CA GLY A 915 3.81 -29.09 -20.36
C GLY A 915 3.08 -30.36 -20.78
N ILE A 916 2.11 -30.83 -20.00
CA ILE A 916 1.30 -32.03 -20.28
C ILE A 916 0.19 -31.71 -21.28
N LEU A 917 -0.44 -30.54 -21.15
CA LEU A 917 -1.53 -30.09 -22.02
C LEU A 917 -1.16 -28.79 -22.73
N ASN A 918 -1.71 -28.58 -23.93
CA ASN A 918 -1.58 -27.32 -24.66
C ASN A 918 -2.62 -26.29 -24.17
N LYS A 919 -2.22 -25.02 -24.09
CA LYS A 919 -3.08 -23.90 -23.70
C LYS A 919 -4.37 -23.82 -24.54
N GLU A 920 -4.27 -23.88 -25.87
CA GLU A 920 -5.40 -23.70 -26.77
C GLU A 920 -6.41 -24.84 -26.65
N ASP A 921 -5.93 -26.08 -26.48
CA ASP A 921 -6.78 -27.25 -26.28
C ASP A 921 -7.59 -27.13 -24.98
N VAL A 922 -6.93 -26.76 -23.88
CA VAL A 922 -7.57 -26.55 -22.57
C VAL A 922 -8.63 -25.44 -22.65
N VAL A 923 -8.32 -24.32 -23.29
CA VAL A 923 -9.29 -23.23 -23.47
C VAL A 923 -10.48 -23.71 -24.29
N ASN A 924 -10.24 -24.32 -25.45
CA ASN A 924 -11.29 -24.75 -26.37
C ASN A 924 -12.21 -25.82 -25.76
N GLU A 925 -11.66 -26.80 -25.04
CA GLU A 925 -12.44 -27.85 -24.36
C GLU A 925 -13.37 -27.26 -23.30
N ASN A 926 -12.84 -26.41 -22.42
CA ASN A 926 -13.64 -25.78 -21.37
C ASN A 926 -14.67 -24.81 -21.95
N ILE A 927 -14.32 -24.04 -22.98
CA ILE A 927 -15.28 -23.15 -23.64
C ILE A 927 -16.46 -23.94 -24.21
N LYS A 928 -16.23 -25.08 -24.89
CA LYS A 928 -17.30 -25.95 -25.39
C LYS A 928 -18.18 -26.52 -24.27
N LEU A 929 -17.56 -26.93 -23.17
CA LEU A 929 -18.25 -27.42 -21.98
C LEU A 929 -19.20 -26.35 -21.41
N PHE A 930 -18.70 -25.13 -21.20
CA PHE A 930 -19.49 -24.03 -20.66
C PHE A 930 -20.51 -23.48 -21.66
N GLU A 931 -20.23 -23.52 -22.96
CA GLU A 931 -21.18 -23.14 -24.01
C GLU A 931 -22.40 -24.07 -24.01
N THR A 932 -22.17 -25.39 -23.93
CA THR A 932 -23.24 -26.39 -23.84
C THR A 932 -24.13 -26.15 -22.61
N LYS A 933 -23.51 -25.92 -21.45
CA LYS A 933 -24.22 -25.60 -20.21
C LYS A 933 -24.97 -24.27 -20.31
N PHE A 934 -24.36 -23.24 -20.89
CA PHE A 934 -24.97 -21.93 -21.09
C PHE A 934 -26.22 -22.01 -21.95
N LEU A 935 -26.19 -22.75 -23.07
CA LEU A 935 -27.36 -22.93 -23.94
C LEU A 935 -28.51 -23.61 -23.19
N SER A 936 -28.20 -24.69 -22.44
CA SER A 936 -29.18 -25.39 -21.60
C SER A 936 -29.76 -24.48 -20.50
N PHE A 937 -28.93 -23.65 -19.88
CA PHE A 937 -29.32 -22.70 -18.85
C PHE A 937 -30.21 -21.58 -19.44
N ARG A 938 -29.78 -20.95 -20.53
CA ARG A 938 -30.50 -19.87 -21.23
C ARG A 938 -31.88 -20.33 -21.68
N ASN A 939 -32.00 -21.53 -22.22
CA ASN A 939 -33.28 -22.07 -22.72
C ASN A 939 -34.32 -22.27 -21.60
N ARG A 940 -33.86 -22.43 -20.35
CA ARG A 940 -34.72 -22.63 -19.18
C ARG A 940 -34.76 -21.42 -18.24
N ILE A 941 -34.21 -20.28 -18.67
CA ILE A 941 -34.00 -19.13 -17.80
C ILE A 941 -35.29 -18.58 -17.18
N SER A 942 -36.43 -18.65 -17.90
CA SER A 942 -37.74 -18.18 -17.41
C SER A 942 -38.24 -18.93 -16.17
N GLN A 943 -37.75 -20.15 -15.91
CA GLN A 943 -38.07 -20.89 -14.68
C GLN A 943 -37.54 -20.19 -13.43
N LEU A 944 -36.59 -19.25 -13.60
CA LEU A 944 -35.95 -18.52 -12.52
C LEU A 944 -36.68 -17.24 -12.09
N ASP A 945 -37.75 -16.84 -12.78
CA ASP A 945 -38.49 -15.61 -12.48
C ASP A 945 -38.85 -15.53 -10.99
N LYS A 946 -39.30 -16.65 -10.40
CA LYS A 946 -39.65 -16.79 -8.97
C LYS A 946 -38.55 -16.36 -7.99
N PHE A 947 -37.27 -16.44 -8.35
CA PHE A 947 -36.17 -16.05 -7.48
C PHE A 947 -35.94 -14.53 -7.45
N PHE A 948 -36.25 -13.82 -8.54
CA PHE A 948 -35.89 -12.41 -8.70
C PHE A 948 -37.08 -11.46 -8.72
N VAL A 949 -38.28 -11.92 -9.07
CA VAL A 949 -39.49 -11.07 -9.07
C VAL A 949 -40.12 -10.96 -7.68
N SER A 950 -40.86 -9.88 -7.44
CA SER A 950 -41.57 -9.66 -6.18
C SER A 950 -42.65 -10.72 -5.98
N LYS A 951 -43.08 -10.93 -4.73
CA LYS A 951 -44.11 -11.91 -4.38
C LYS A 951 -45.43 -11.69 -5.14
N GLU A 952 -45.82 -10.43 -5.34
CA GLU A 952 -47.02 -10.04 -6.08
C GLU A 952 -46.93 -10.44 -7.56
N VAL A 953 -45.77 -10.21 -8.18
CA VAL A 953 -45.52 -10.60 -9.58
C VAL A 953 -45.40 -12.12 -9.71
N ALA A 954 -44.70 -12.79 -8.80
CA ALA A 954 -44.56 -14.25 -8.78
C ALA A 954 -45.91 -14.96 -8.69
N ASN A 955 -46.80 -14.48 -7.80
CA ASN A 955 -48.14 -15.02 -7.65
C ASN A 955 -48.99 -14.83 -8.93
N THR A 956 -48.85 -13.70 -9.61
CA THR A 956 -49.53 -13.41 -10.89
C THR A 956 -49.04 -14.31 -12.02
N MET A 957 -47.76 -14.70 -11.97
CA MET A 957 -47.13 -15.65 -12.90
C MET A 957 -47.38 -17.13 -12.56
N GLY A 958 -48.21 -17.43 -11.55
CA GLY A 958 -48.56 -18.80 -11.16
C GLY A 958 -47.60 -19.47 -10.18
N TYR A 959 -46.55 -18.77 -9.72
CA TYR A 959 -45.61 -19.27 -8.70
C TYR A 959 -46.18 -19.04 -7.30
N ARG A 960 -47.03 -19.96 -6.80
CA ARG A 960 -47.58 -19.87 -5.44
C ARG A 960 -46.51 -20.22 -4.39
N GLY A 961 -46.24 -19.30 -3.46
CA GLY A 961 -45.54 -19.59 -2.20
C GLY A 961 -44.00 -19.49 -2.19
N ALA A 962 -43.35 -19.11 -3.29
CA ALA A 962 -41.88 -19.00 -3.35
C ALA A 962 -41.38 -17.60 -2.96
N ASP A 963 -41.40 -17.26 -1.66
CA ASP A 963 -40.82 -16.00 -1.16
C ASP A 963 -39.44 -16.22 -0.56
N TRP A 964 -38.41 -16.16 -1.41
CA TRP A 964 -37.00 -16.20 -1.01
C TRP A 964 -36.53 -14.86 -0.42
N GLY A 965 -37.17 -14.42 0.66
CA GLY A 965 -36.73 -13.30 1.49
C GLY A 965 -36.99 -11.90 0.91
N GLY A 966 -38.05 -11.72 0.12
CA GLY A 966 -38.44 -10.43 -0.46
C GLY A 966 -39.53 -9.72 0.35
N GLY A 967 -39.34 -9.55 1.66
CA GLY A 967 -40.30 -8.84 2.52
C GLY A 967 -39.60 -8.25 3.73
N ASN A 968 -40.11 -7.12 4.23
CA ASN A 968 -39.60 -6.39 5.39
C ASN A 968 -39.79 -7.15 6.73
N SER A 969 -39.83 -8.48 6.71
CA SER A 969 -39.76 -9.27 7.93
C SER A 969 -38.33 -9.21 8.45
N GLN A 970 -38.22 -8.50 9.56
CA GLN A 970 -37.28 -8.83 10.62
C GLN A 970 -37.23 -10.37 10.71
N TRP A 971 -36.15 -10.98 10.22
CA TRP A 971 -35.95 -12.43 10.27
C TRP A 971 -35.74 -12.81 11.73
N GLY A 972 -36.84 -12.95 12.44
CA GLY A 972 -36.99 -13.52 13.75
C GLY A 972 -38.22 -14.44 13.70
N GLY A 973 -38.00 -15.72 13.98
CA GLY A 973 -39.07 -16.65 14.33
C GLY A 973 -39.70 -17.45 13.18
N ALA A 974 -39.41 -18.76 13.22
CA ALA A 974 -40.30 -19.89 12.94
C ALA A 974 -40.82 -20.13 11.50
N ASN A 975 -40.58 -21.37 11.05
CA ASN A 975 -41.31 -22.14 10.02
C ASN A 975 -41.45 -21.53 8.63
N GLY A 976 -40.45 -21.77 7.78
CA GLY A 976 -40.57 -21.75 6.32
C GLY A 976 -39.98 -23.02 5.73
N GLY A 977 -40.69 -24.13 5.85
CA GLY A 977 -40.26 -25.43 5.32
C GLY A 977 -40.15 -25.42 3.80
N TRP A 978 -39.05 -25.97 3.28
CA TRP A 978 -38.92 -26.38 1.89
C TRP A 978 -40.02 -27.39 1.58
N ALA A 979 -40.91 -27.05 0.63
CA ALA A 979 -41.98 -27.94 0.20
C ALA A 979 -41.39 -29.12 -0.59
N GLY A 980 -41.09 -30.20 0.13
CA GLY A 980 -41.01 -31.55 -0.40
C GLY A 980 -42.41 -32.09 -0.62
N ASN A 981 -42.66 -32.58 -1.84
CA ASN A 981 -43.89 -33.21 -2.27
C ASN A 981 -44.10 -34.53 -1.49
N GLY A 982 -45.15 -34.63 -0.68
CA GLY A 982 -45.48 -35.83 0.09
C GLY A 982 -46.92 -35.76 0.58
N GLY A 983 -47.76 -36.69 0.12
CA GLY A 983 -49.21 -36.55 0.15
C GLY A 983 -49.91 -36.99 1.43
N GLY A 984 -51.16 -36.54 1.52
CA GLY A 984 -52.28 -37.26 2.12
C GLY A 984 -52.37 -37.27 3.66
N TRP A 985 -53.59 -37.54 4.10
CA TRP A 985 -54.08 -37.65 5.49
C TRP A 985 -54.57 -36.34 6.10
N GLY A 986 -55.90 -36.22 6.08
CA GLY A 986 -56.64 -35.14 6.70
C GLY A 986 -57.25 -35.52 8.04
N GLY A 987 -58.13 -34.63 8.49
CA GLY A 987 -59.13 -34.89 9.54
C GLY A 987 -58.83 -34.16 10.86
N GLY A 988 -59.78 -33.34 11.31
CA GLY A 988 -59.85 -32.95 12.73
C GLY A 988 -60.36 -31.53 13.01
N HIS A 989 -61.66 -31.32 12.87
CA HIS A 989 -62.38 -30.17 13.47
C HIS A 989 -62.29 -30.20 15.02
N GLY A 990 -62.21 -29.03 15.64
CA GLY A 990 -62.48 -28.83 17.07
C GLY A 990 -62.42 -27.34 17.43
N GLY A 991 -63.57 -26.73 17.69
CA GLY A 991 -63.71 -25.29 17.98
C GLY A 991 -63.76 -24.95 19.48
N TRP A 992 -64.27 -23.73 19.73
CA TRP A 992 -64.55 -23.03 21.01
C TRP A 992 -63.35 -22.28 21.60
N GLY A 993 -63.40 -21.01 22.01
CA GLY A 993 -64.46 -20.00 22.05
C GLY A 993 -64.04 -18.82 22.96
N GLY A 994 -64.56 -17.62 22.70
CA GLY A 994 -65.04 -16.70 23.74
C GLY A 994 -64.15 -15.60 24.34
N ASN A 995 -64.44 -14.36 23.88
CA ASN A 995 -64.63 -13.10 24.62
C ASN A 995 -63.49 -12.31 25.28
N GLY A 996 -63.53 -10.99 25.06
CA GLY A 996 -63.03 -9.98 26.00
C GLY A 996 -62.73 -8.61 25.40
N ASP A 997 -63.75 -7.74 25.33
CA ASP A 997 -63.75 -6.36 24.83
C ASP A 997 -62.75 -5.37 25.47
N GLY A 998 -62.45 -4.28 24.76
CA GLY A 998 -61.84 -3.09 25.39
C GLY A 998 -61.32 -2.00 24.45
N ALA A 999 -62.18 -1.38 23.64
CA ALA A 999 -61.85 -0.19 22.86
C ALA A 999 -61.70 1.08 23.73
N ARG A 1000 -60.72 1.97 23.43
CA ARG A 1000 -60.94 3.44 23.36
C ARG A 1000 -59.76 4.24 22.80
N VAL A 1001 -59.99 4.75 21.59
CA VAL A 1001 -60.04 6.18 21.18
C VAL A 1001 -58.84 7.11 21.42
N TRP A 1002 -58.38 7.63 20.27
CA TRP A 1002 -57.57 8.82 20.01
C TRP A 1002 -57.98 10.10 20.77
N LYS A 1003 -57.01 10.97 21.09
CA LYS A 1003 -57.19 12.43 20.95
C LYS A 1003 -55.90 13.13 20.52
N SER A 1004 -56.09 13.94 19.49
CA SER A 1004 -55.23 14.96 18.90
C SER A 1004 -55.03 16.17 19.82
N GLY A 1005 -54.00 16.99 19.56
CA GLY A 1005 -53.93 18.33 20.17
C GLY A 1005 -52.62 19.10 20.00
N SER A 1006 -52.46 19.72 18.83
CA SER A 1006 -51.92 21.09 18.60
C SER A 1006 -50.61 21.55 19.24
N GLY A 1007 -49.67 21.94 18.37
CA GLY A 1007 -48.49 22.72 18.74
C GLY A 1007 -48.73 24.22 18.87
N ARG A 1008 -47.66 24.94 19.24
CA ARG A 1008 -47.37 26.32 18.86
C ARG A 1008 -45.87 26.57 19.04
N GLY A 1009 -45.25 27.09 17.99
CA GLY A 1009 -43.85 27.51 17.98
C GLY A 1009 -43.66 28.99 18.30
N LYS A 1010 -42.51 29.49 17.80
CA LYS A 1010 -41.82 30.79 17.99
C LYS A 1010 -40.80 30.72 19.14
N GLY A 1011 -39.51 31.03 18.97
CA GLY A 1011 -38.78 31.55 17.81
C GLY A 1011 -37.71 32.55 18.28
N ARG A 1012 -36.49 32.36 17.76
CA ARG A 1012 -35.39 33.34 17.51
C ARG A 1012 -34.76 34.06 18.71
N ASN A 1013 -33.45 33.87 18.91
CA ASN A 1013 -32.38 34.49 18.10
C ASN A 1013 -31.21 33.54 17.91
#